data_AF-A0A3N7H8A2-F1
#
_entry.id   AF-A0A3N7H8A2-F1
#
_cell.length_a   1.000
_cell.length_b   1.000
_cell.length_c   1.000
_cell.angle_alpha   90.00
_cell.angle_beta   90.00
_cell.angle_gamma   90.00
#
_symmetry.space_group_name_H-M   'P 1'
#
loop_
_entity.id
_entity.type
_entity.pdbx_description
1 polymer ?
#
loop_
_entity_poly.entity_id
_entity_poly.type
_entity_poly.pdbx_seq_one_letter_code
_entity_poly.pdbx_strand_id
1 'polypeptide(L)'
;MNPSIHTKRCLPLLISGYLIAFVLTAHAQQAVKSDTYQLAENIRYRPDTVQDTYSKERCVLDVYYPENGNDFPTVVWFHGGGITGGEKFIPNELKEKGLAVVAVNYRLSPKVKAPAYIDDAAAAIAWVFKHIEEYGGNRGKIFISGHSAGGYLVAMVGLDKSWLQKYGEDADKLAGIIDFSGHAITHMTIRAERGIKDTQPIVDEYAPLYHVRRDAPPFVLVSGDREQEMLGRYEETAYFYRMMKVVGHPQVYLYELDGFDHGAMASPGFHILLHHVNELTKVAPEVADAQEIATSFNNPLDVAFGDPYVIYDDAIGRYFMYGTGGGAKNGFSVYSSADLANWKNEGQVYHASNKNGWSDSTAAWGGAYWAPEVYAHKGKFYLFYSAQWKDNPGKELENFRIGVAVADKPTGPFIDLQSRPVFDPGYPIIDANVYFAEDGRVYLYYSRCCYKHAVKSEVADWAKQKGWFDEIEESWVYGVELKPDFSGIIGEPVLLLRPPEKMDDAQAEWESRSVTSREVNRRWTEGSFTFKHGDTYYMMYSANHFAGENYAVGYATAKSPLGPFTKAANNPVLEKNTAKGGEVTGTGHNSVVFLPDGRMLCVYHGRTKKTGDERVVFIDEMGINEHGVLTVLGPTTAR
;
A
#
# COMPACT_ATOMS: atom_id res chain seq x y z
N MET A 1 30.86 57.90 -40.84
CA MET A 1 29.95 58.62 -41.76
C MET A 1 28.55 58.05 -41.59
N ASN A 2 27.60 58.87 -41.16
CA ASN A 2 26.13 58.70 -41.26
C ASN A 2 25.66 59.81 -42.24
N PRO A 3 24.49 59.76 -42.93
CA PRO A 3 23.14 59.52 -42.39
C PRO A 3 22.27 58.65 -43.35
N SER A 4 20.92 58.59 -43.44
CA SER A 4 19.72 59.09 -42.70
C SER A 4 18.55 58.15 -43.08
N ILE A 5 17.68 57.68 -42.18
CA ILE A 5 16.44 58.33 -41.69
C ILE A 5 15.59 59.01 -42.79
N HIS A 6 14.49 58.39 -43.25
CA HIS A 6 13.12 58.88 -42.93
C HIS A 6 11.95 58.03 -43.49
N THR A 7 10.99 57.82 -42.59
CA THR A 7 9.56 57.53 -42.78
C THR A 7 8.86 58.09 -44.04
N LYS A 8 7.90 57.34 -44.60
CA LYS A 8 6.59 57.86 -45.07
C LYS A 8 5.52 56.76 -45.18
N ARG A 9 4.30 57.07 -44.70
CA ARG A 9 3.06 56.30 -44.95
C ARG A 9 2.44 56.78 -46.28
N CYS A 10 1.81 55.87 -47.02
CA CYS A 10 0.50 56.08 -47.68
C CYS A 10 -0.04 54.75 -48.27
N LEU A 11 -1.31 54.45 -47.95
CA LEU A 11 -2.20 53.50 -48.66
C LEU A 11 -2.74 54.20 -49.94
N PRO A 12 -3.56 53.58 -50.87
CA PRO A 12 -4.58 52.55 -50.62
C PRO A 12 -4.81 51.50 -51.77
N LEU A 13 -5.95 50.79 -51.72
CA LEU A 13 -6.55 49.83 -52.70
C LEU A 13 -5.92 48.42 -52.78
N LEU A 14 -6.67 47.32 -52.99
CA LEU A 14 -8.11 47.01 -52.81
C LEU A 14 -8.31 45.46 -52.78
N ILE A 15 -9.14 45.00 -51.83
CA ILE A 15 -9.97 43.76 -51.82
C ILE A 15 -9.50 42.50 -52.58
N SER A 16 -9.13 41.48 -51.81
CA SER A 16 -9.75 40.14 -51.81
C SER A 16 -9.19 39.34 -50.62
N GLY A 17 -9.94 38.51 -49.89
CA GLY A 17 -11.32 38.10 -50.10
C GLY A 17 -11.59 36.67 -49.64
N TYR A 18 -11.03 36.24 -48.50
CA TYR A 18 -11.30 34.93 -47.91
C TYR A 18 -11.60 35.04 -46.42
N LEU A 19 -12.79 34.58 -46.03
CA LEU A 19 -13.16 34.35 -44.62
C LEU A 19 -12.32 33.18 -44.08
N ILE A 20 -11.56 33.42 -43.02
CA ILE A 20 -11.18 32.38 -42.07
C ILE A 20 -11.94 32.66 -40.78
N ALA A 21 -12.93 31.82 -40.49
CA ALA A 21 -13.65 31.87 -39.23
C ALA A 21 -12.75 31.38 -38.10
N PHE A 22 -12.13 32.30 -37.37
CA PHE A 22 -11.53 32.01 -36.07
C PHE A 22 -12.65 31.66 -35.08
N VAL A 23 -12.97 30.38 -34.96
CA VAL A 23 -13.71 29.87 -33.81
C VAL A 23 -12.76 29.94 -32.61
N LEU A 24 -12.82 31.05 -31.88
CA LEU A 24 -12.25 31.14 -30.53
C LEU A 24 -13.03 30.21 -29.61
N THR A 25 -12.64 28.93 -29.58
CA THR A 25 -12.99 28.04 -28.48
C THR A 25 -12.25 28.53 -27.24
N ALA A 26 -12.90 29.43 -26.50
CA ALA A 26 -12.52 29.76 -25.15
C ALA A 26 -12.60 28.47 -24.32
N HIS A 27 -11.45 27.79 -24.19
CA HIS A 27 -11.30 26.69 -23.24
C HIS A 27 -11.35 27.34 -21.86
N ALA A 28 -12.54 27.35 -21.27
CA ALA A 28 -12.67 27.51 -19.84
C ALA A 28 -11.91 26.33 -19.24
N GLN A 29 -10.70 26.58 -18.73
CA GLN A 29 -10.06 25.68 -17.80
C GLN A 29 -11.03 25.53 -16.63
N GLN A 30 -11.69 24.37 -16.54
CA GLN A 30 -12.16 23.90 -15.25
C GLN A 30 -10.90 23.69 -14.42
N ALA A 31 -10.54 24.71 -13.64
CA ALA A 31 -9.65 24.50 -12.53
C ALA A 31 -10.26 23.38 -11.69
N VAL A 32 -9.47 22.34 -11.42
CA VAL A 32 -9.77 21.41 -10.34
C VAL A 32 -9.93 22.29 -9.11
N LYS A 33 -11.15 22.42 -8.61
CA LYS A 33 -11.38 23.10 -7.34
C LYS A 33 -10.60 22.28 -6.31
N SER A 34 -9.62 22.90 -5.65
CA SER A 34 -9.25 22.46 -4.32
C SER A 34 -10.53 22.48 -3.49
N ASP A 35 -10.83 21.40 -2.78
CA ASP A 35 -11.89 21.44 -1.77
C ASP A 35 -11.50 22.51 -0.75
N THR A 36 -12.19 23.64 -0.79
CA THR A 36 -12.01 24.68 0.21
C THR A 36 -12.59 24.15 1.53
N TYR A 37 -11.84 24.26 2.62
CA TYR A 37 -12.31 23.86 3.94
C TYR A 37 -12.79 25.07 4.73
N GLN A 38 -13.84 24.86 5.49
CA GLN A 38 -14.41 25.82 6.42
C GLN A 38 -14.14 25.36 7.85
N LEU A 39 -14.04 26.33 8.77
CA LEU A 39 -13.88 26.10 10.20
C LEU A 39 -14.99 26.86 10.94
N ALA A 40 -15.88 26.13 11.61
CA ALA A 40 -16.89 26.69 12.49
C ALA A 40 -16.47 26.49 13.94
N GLU A 41 -16.13 27.58 14.65
CA GLU A 41 -15.45 27.52 15.95
C GLU A 41 -16.39 27.73 17.15
N ASN A 42 -16.01 27.13 18.29
CA ASN A 42 -16.60 27.31 19.61
C ASN A 42 -18.12 27.03 19.69
N ILE A 43 -18.60 26.07 18.91
CA ILE A 43 -19.99 25.64 18.88
C ILE A 43 -20.36 24.94 20.20
N ARG A 44 -21.48 25.34 20.78
CA ARG A 44 -22.03 24.81 22.04
C ARG A 44 -22.70 23.45 21.81
N TYR A 45 -22.14 22.37 22.37
CA TYR A 45 -22.80 21.04 22.36
C TYR A 45 -23.65 20.77 23.62
N ARG A 46 -23.72 21.71 24.56
CA ARG A 46 -24.61 21.68 25.73
C ARG A 46 -25.64 22.82 25.66
N PRO A 47 -26.93 22.59 25.98
CA PRO A 47 -27.96 23.63 25.95
C PRO A 47 -27.64 24.85 26.82
N ASP A 48 -28.04 26.05 26.38
CA ASP A 48 -27.80 27.31 27.09
C ASP A 48 -28.59 27.46 28.41
N THR A 49 -29.54 26.56 28.67
CA THR A 49 -30.21 26.43 29.98
C THR A 49 -29.26 26.02 31.10
N VAL A 50 -28.06 25.51 30.77
CA VAL A 50 -26.99 25.23 31.72
C VAL A 50 -26.32 26.54 32.16
N GLN A 51 -26.58 26.97 33.39
CA GLN A 51 -26.02 28.20 33.96
C GLN A 51 -24.55 28.09 34.42
N ASP A 52 -23.98 26.89 34.43
CA ASP A 52 -22.57 26.64 34.78
C ASP A 52 -21.61 27.38 33.83
N THR A 53 -20.88 28.37 34.33
CA THR A 53 -19.91 29.16 33.56
C THR A 53 -18.74 28.33 33.08
N TYR A 54 -18.35 27.27 33.81
CA TYR A 54 -17.27 26.39 33.37
C TYR A 54 -17.72 25.44 32.26
N SER A 55 -18.97 24.99 32.28
CA SER A 55 -19.60 24.37 31.11
C SER A 55 -19.69 25.33 29.92
N LYS A 56 -19.94 26.63 30.14
CA LYS A 56 -19.92 27.63 29.05
C LYS A 56 -18.55 27.78 28.40
N GLU A 57 -17.49 27.79 29.19
CA GLU A 57 -16.08 27.82 28.76
C GLU A 57 -15.66 26.54 28.01
N ARG A 58 -15.96 25.36 28.57
CA ARG A 58 -15.35 24.08 28.13
C ARG A 58 -16.25 23.17 27.30
N CYS A 59 -17.58 23.27 27.37
CA CYS A 59 -18.45 22.41 26.56
C CYS A 59 -18.66 23.00 25.16
N VAL A 60 -17.57 23.11 24.41
CA VAL A 60 -17.51 23.63 23.04
C VAL A 60 -16.70 22.72 22.12
N LEU A 61 -17.03 22.74 20.83
CA LEU A 61 -16.32 22.03 19.77
C LEU A 61 -16.08 22.94 18.56
N ASP A 62 -15.11 22.59 17.73
CA ASP A 62 -14.88 23.18 16.42
C ASP A 62 -15.17 22.13 15.34
N VAL A 63 -15.83 22.53 14.26
CA VAL A 63 -16.07 21.67 13.09
C VAL A 63 -15.25 22.19 11.92
N TYR A 64 -14.29 21.39 11.46
CA TYR A 64 -13.49 21.64 10.26
C TYR A 64 -13.96 20.70 9.15
N TYR A 65 -14.42 21.22 8.02
CA TYR A 65 -15.18 20.44 7.02
C TYR A 65 -15.02 20.96 5.59
N PRO A 66 -15.18 20.12 4.54
CA PRO A 66 -15.16 20.56 3.15
C PRO A 66 -16.40 21.42 2.80
N GLU A 67 -16.19 22.61 2.23
CA GLU A 67 -17.24 23.61 1.94
C GLU A 67 -18.28 23.14 0.92
N ASN A 68 -17.86 22.30 -0.03
CA ASN A 68 -18.71 21.76 -1.09
C ASN A 68 -18.84 20.23 -0.98
N GLY A 69 -18.43 19.65 0.16
CA GLY A 69 -18.51 18.22 0.40
C GLY A 69 -19.93 17.78 0.72
N ASN A 70 -20.26 16.55 0.32
CA ASN A 70 -21.43 15.83 0.78
C ASN A 70 -21.03 14.35 1.00
N ASP A 71 -21.77 13.64 1.85
CA ASP A 71 -21.59 12.22 2.15
C ASP A 71 -20.22 11.82 2.77
N PHE A 72 -19.43 12.78 3.25
CA PHE A 72 -18.08 12.53 3.77
C PHE A 72 -18.05 11.91 5.17
N PRO A 73 -17.02 11.12 5.53
CA PRO A 73 -16.82 10.65 6.90
C PRO A 73 -16.43 11.77 7.87
N THR A 74 -16.68 11.55 9.16
CA THR A 74 -16.39 12.51 10.22
C THR A 74 -15.62 11.86 11.35
N VAL A 75 -14.53 12.49 11.77
CA VAL A 75 -13.71 12.08 12.93
C VAL A 75 -13.97 13.06 14.08
N VAL A 76 -14.58 12.58 15.16
CA VAL A 76 -14.71 13.34 16.42
C VAL A 76 -13.43 13.14 17.23
N TRP A 77 -12.64 14.19 17.39
CA TRP A 77 -11.31 14.16 18.00
C TRP A 77 -11.30 14.74 19.42
N PHE A 78 -10.82 13.94 20.37
CA PHE A 78 -10.67 14.31 21.77
C PHE A 78 -9.19 14.49 22.14
N HIS A 79 -8.87 15.65 22.73
CA HIS A 79 -7.51 15.99 23.14
C HIS A 79 -7.05 15.20 24.39
N GLY A 80 -5.74 14.96 24.47
CA GLY A 80 -5.08 14.41 25.66
C GLY A 80 -4.90 15.41 26.80
N GLY A 81 -4.06 15.09 27.79
CA GLY A 81 -3.83 15.94 28.96
C GLY A 81 -4.37 15.39 30.28
N GLY A 82 -4.55 14.06 30.38
CA GLY A 82 -4.85 13.37 31.64
C GLY A 82 -6.17 13.75 32.32
N ILE A 83 -7.14 14.30 31.58
CA ILE A 83 -8.41 14.82 32.11
C ILE A 83 -8.22 16.04 33.07
N THR A 84 -6.99 16.51 33.27
CA THR A 84 -6.64 17.65 34.14
C THR A 84 -6.16 18.88 33.35
N GLY A 85 -5.84 18.72 32.06
CA GLY A 85 -5.41 19.79 31.15
C GLY A 85 -5.75 19.49 29.69
N GLY A 86 -5.27 20.36 28.79
CA GLY A 86 -5.44 20.25 27.34
C GLY A 86 -6.55 21.14 26.78
N GLU A 87 -6.48 21.40 25.47
CA GLU A 87 -7.43 22.20 24.70
C GLU A 87 -7.69 21.51 23.35
N LYS A 88 -8.86 21.78 22.76
CA LYS A 88 -9.25 21.29 21.44
C LYS A 88 -8.36 21.87 20.35
N PHE A 89 -8.02 21.03 19.38
CA PHE A 89 -7.28 21.40 18.18
C PHE A 89 -7.67 20.46 17.04
N ILE A 90 -7.63 20.94 15.80
CA ILE A 90 -7.73 20.11 14.60
C ILE A 90 -6.32 19.55 14.31
N PRO A 91 -6.07 18.22 14.40
CA PRO A 91 -4.78 17.63 14.03
C PRO A 91 -4.41 17.98 12.59
N ASN A 92 -3.14 18.32 12.34
CA ASN A 92 -2.71 18.76 11.01
C ASN A 92 -2.76 17.61 10.00
N GLU A 93 -2.51 16.40 10.48
CA GLU A 93 -2.53 15.14 9.77
C GLU A 93 -3.91 14.79 9.21
N LEU A 94 -4.99 15.29 9.85
CA LEU A 94 -6.38 15.08 9.43
C LEU A 94 -6.95 16.24 8.58
N LYS A 95 -6.19 17.31 8.36
CA LYS A 95 -6.62 18.43 7.50
C LYS A 95 -6.55 18.04 6.03
N GLU A 96 -7.53 18.52 5.26
CA GLU A 96 -7.57 18.36 3.80
C GLU A 96 -7.60 16.88 3.35
N LYS A 97 -8.23 15.99 4.14
CA LYS A 97 -8.28 14.52 3.92
C LYS A 97 -9.62 13.98 3.39
N GLY A 98 -10.49 14.84 2.86
CA GLY A 98 -11.81 14.44 2.33
C GLY A 98 -12.83 14.07 3.41
N LEU A 99 -12.61 14.54 4.64
CA LEU A 99 -13.39 14.23 5.83
C LEU A 99 -13.58 15.47 6.69
N ALA A 100 -14.57 15.47 7.58
CA ALA A 100 -14.68 16.48 8.63
C ALA A 100 -13.97 16.04 9.91
N VAL A 101 -13.37 16.99 10.61
CA VAL A 101 -12.81 16.82 11.95
C VAL A 101 -13.61 17.67 12.93
N VAL A 102 -14.15 17.03 13.97
CA VAL A 102 -14.82 17.72 15.07
C VAL A 102 -13.93 17.68 16.30
N ALA A 103 -13.20 18.76 16.59
CA ALA A 103 -12.32 18.83 17.76
C ALA A 103 -13.10 19.28 19.00
N VAL A 104 -13.04 18.49 20.07
CA VAL A 104 -13.90 18.66 21.24
C VAL A 104 -13.11 19.09 22.49
N ASN A 105 -13.55 20.16 23.15
CA ASN A 105 -13.20 20.44 24.54
C ASN A 105 -14.20 19.76 25.48
N TYR A 106 -13.75 19.37 26.67
CA TYR A 106 -14.57 18.83 27.75
C TYR A 106 -14.14 19.44 29.10
N ARG A 107 -14.99 19.40 30.14
CA ARG A 107 -14.60 19.92 31.47
C ARG A 107 -13.56 19.02 32.14
N LEU A 108 -12.65 19.64 32.91
CA LEU A 108 -11.46 18.99 33.46
C LEU A 108 -11.52 18.86 34.99
N SER A 109 -10.82 17.86 35.50
CA SER A 109 -10.55 17.65 36.92
C SER A 109 -9.47 18.64 37.41
N PRO A 110 -9.55 19.21 38.63
CA PRO A 110 -10.53 18.92 39.69
C PRO A 110 -11.77 19.82 39.69
N LYS A 111 -11.96 20.70 38.69
CA LYS A 111 -13.14 21.59 38.60
C LYS A 111 -14.44 20.78 38.46
N VAL A 112 -14.38 19.63 37.78
CA VAL A 112 -15.38 18.56 37.83
C VAL A 112 -14.74 17.22 38.21
N LYS A 113 -15.54 16.19 38.47
CA LYS A 113 -15.10 14.81 38.72
C LYS A 113 -15.85 13.82 37.81
N ALA A 114 -15.42 12.57 37.73
CA ALA A 114 -16.19 11.53 37.08
C ALA A 114 -17.63 11.45 37.66
N PRO A 115 -18.67 11.25 36.83
CA PRO A 115 -18.62 10.97 35.38
C PRO A 115 -18.58 12.20 34.44
N ALA A 116 -18.44 13.43 34.95
CA ALA A 116 -18.79 14.65 34.19
C ALA A 116 -18.07 14.82 32.85
N TYR A 117 -16.79 14.44 32.74
CA TYR A 117 -16.04 14.49 31.48
C TYR A 117 -16.43 13.39 30.48
N ILE A 118 -16.83 12.20 30.96
CA ILE A 118 -17.35 11.12 30.12
C ILE A 118 -18.73 11.54 29.57
N ASP A 119 -19.55 12.14 30.42
CA ASP A 119 -20.85 12.73 30.04
C ASP A 119 -20.70 13.90 29.06
N ASP A 120 -19.64 14.70 29.19
CA ASP A 120 -19.31 15.76 28.23
C ASP A 120 -18.89 15.19 26.87
N ALA A 121 -18.07 14.12 26.84
CA ALA A 121 -17.70 13.44 25.60
C ALA A 121 -18.92 12.79 24.90
N ALA A 122 -19.77 12.13 25.67
CA ALA A 122 -21.03 11.56 25.18
C ALA A 122 -21.96 12.63 24.59
N ALA A 123 -22.10 13.78 25.27
CA ALA A 123 -22.90 14.90 24.78
C ALA A 123 -22.34 15.49 23.47
N ALA A 124 -21.02 15.59 23.32
CA ALA A 124 -20.39 16.09 22.10
C ALA A 124 -20.57 15.11 20.93
N ILE A 125 -20.35 13.81 21.13
CA ILE A 125 -20.58 12.78 20.10
C ILE A 125 -22.06 12.75 19.69
N ALA A 126 -22.98 12.83 20.64
CA ALA A 126 -24.41 12.91 20.36
C ALA A 126 -24.84 14.23 19.67
N TRP A 127 -24.08 15.32 19.83
CA TRP A 127 -24.26 16.54 19.03
C TRP A 127 -23.83 16.30 17.58
N VAL A 128 -22.67 15.65 17.35
CA VAL A 128 -22.20 15.34 15.99
C VAL A 128 -23.21 14.47 15.24
N PHE A 129 -23.74 13.41 15.86
CA PHE A 129 -24.83 12.62 15.25
C PHE A 129 -25.99 13.48 14.73
N LYS A 130 -26.40 14.50 15.50
CA LYS A 130 -27.59 15.33 15.22
C LYS A 130 -27.36 16.44 14.20
N HIS A 131 -26.12 16.91 14.06
CA HIS A 131 -25.82 18.13 13.32
C HIS A 131 -24.85 17.93 12.15
N ILE A 132 -24.15 16.80 12.03
CA ILE A 132 -23.09 16.66 11.02
C ILE A 132 -23.59 16.71 9.57
N GLU A 133 -24.84 16.32 9.33
CA GLU A 133 -25.50 16.41 8.02
C GLU A 133 -25.72 17.88 7.60
N GLU A 134 -25.83 18.83 8.55
CA GLU A 134 -25.89 20.27 8.27
C GLU A 134 -24.58 20.81 7.67
N TYR A 135 -23.47 20.09 7.88
CA TYR A 135 -22.14 20.38 7.34
C TYR A 135 -21.83 19.57 6.07
N GLY A 136 -22.72 18.64 5.67
CA GLY A 136 -22.52 17.73 4.54
C GLY A 136 -21.92 16.36 4.90
N GLY A 137 -21.69 16.05 6.18
CA GLY A 137 -21.13 14.75 6.58
C GLY A 137 -22.19 13.66 6.75
N ASN A 138 -21.82 12.41 6.46
CA ASN A 138 -22.73 11.27 6.58
C ASN A 138 -22.82 10.79 8.05
N ARG A 139 -24.04 10.77 8.60
CA ARG A 139 -24.34 10.34 9.98
C ARG A 139 -23.99 8.88 10.29
N GLY A 140 -23.98 8.00 9.28
CA GLY A 140 -23.51 6.61 9.36
C GLY A 140 -22.00 6.42 9.16
N LYS A 141 -21.23 7.49 8.89
CA LYS A 141 -19.76 7.48 8.72
C LYS A 141 -19.07 8.29 9.84
N ILE A 142 -19.60 8.23 11.06
CA ILE A 142 -19.04 8.91 12.24
C ILE A 142 -18.06 7.98 12.97
N PHE A 143 -16.81 8.42 13.07
CA PHE A 143 -15.74 7.80 13.82
C PHE A 143 -15.41 8.63 15.06
N ILE A 144 -15.03 7.98 16.15
CA ILE A 144 -14.57 8.67 17.37
C ILE A 144 -13.13 8.29 17.67
N SER A 145 -12.30 9.28 17.98
CA SER A 145 -10.88 9.10 18.25
C SER A 145 -10.34 10.13 19.24
N GLY A 146 -9.20 9.83 19.85
CA GLY A 146 -8.52 10.75 20.74
C GLY A 146 -7.21 10.19 21.27
N HIS A 147 -6.40 11.07 21.84
CA HIS A 147 -5.10 10.72 22.43
C HIS A 147 -5.16 10.70 23.95
N SER A 148 -4.55 9.68 24.58
CA SER A 148 -4.36 9.61 26.03
C SER A 148 -5.70 9.67 26.78
N ALA A 149 -5.97 10.76 27.49
CA ALA A 149 -7.28 11.04 28.08
C ALA A 149 -8.42 11.01 27.06
N GLY A 150 -8.21 11.51 25.84
CA GLY A 150 -9.19 11.46 24.75
C GLY A 150 -9.48 10.04 24.27
N GLY A 151 -8.44 9.20 24.18
CA GLY A 151 -8.56 7.78 23.84
C GLY A 151 -9.43 7.02 24.84
N TYR A 152 -9.16 7.22 26.14
CA TYR A 152 -10.01 6.73 27.23
C TYR A 152 -11.47 7.19 27.12
N LEU A 153 -11.73 8.47 26.81
CA LEU A 153 -13.09 9.00 26.69
C LEU A 153 -13.86 8.33 25.54
N VAL A 154 -13.25 8.17 24.36
CA VAL A 154 -13.91 7.52 23.22
C VAL A 154 -14.12 6.02 23.45
N ALA A 155 -13.19 5.34 24.11
CA ALA A 155 -13.35 3.95 24.51
C ALA A 155 -14.53 3.75 25.48
N MET A 156 -14.66 4.61 26.50
CA MET A 156 -15.78 4.55 27.44
C MET A 156 -17.13 4.79 26.75
N VAL A 157 -17.25 5.82 25.92
CA VAL A 157 -18.52 6.18 25.26
C VAL A 157 -18.90 5.19 24.16
N GLY A 158 -17.93 4.59 23.47
CA GLY A 158 -18.17 3.61 22.41
C GLY A 158 -18.52 2.19 22.90
N LEU A 159 -18.02 1.79 24.08
CA LEU A 159 -18.32 0.48 24.66
C LEU A 159 -19.60 0.49 25.50
N ASP A 160 -19.72 1.44 26.44
CA ASP A 160 -20.89 1.55 27.31
C ASP A 160 -22.01 2.35 26.62
N LYS A 161 -22.93 1.60 26.02
CA LYS A 161 -24.18 2.08 25.38
C LYS A 161 -24.93 3.14 26.17
N SER A 162 -24.88 3.11 27.52
CA SER A 162 -25.69 4.01 28.34
C SER A 162 -25.33 5.49 28.15
N TRP A 163 -24.07 5.79 27.78
CA TRP A 163 -23.60 7.16 27.54
C TRP A 163 -24.31 7.84 26.37
N LEU A 164 -24.44 7.17 25.22
CA LEU A 164 -25.11 7.74 24.05
C LEU A 164 -26.64 7.58 24.13
N GLN A 165 -27.14 6.49 24.73
CA GLN A 165 -28.57 6.28 24.95
C GLN A 165 -29.20 7.41 25.78
N LYS A 166 -28.47 7.97 26.75
CA LYS A 166 -28.86 9.15 27.53
C LYS A 166 -29.23 10.37 26.66
N TYR A 167 -28.61 10.49 25.48
CA TYR A 167 -28.86 11.58 24.53
C TYR A 167 -29.76 11.18 23.36
N GLY A 168 -30.33 9.96 23.37
CA GLY A 168 -31.16 9.41 22.30
C GLY A 168 -30.38 8.84 21.12
N GLU A 169 -29.08 8.54 21.31
CA GLU A 169 -28.20 7.97 20.28
C GLU A 169 -27.77 6.54 20.62
N ASP A 170 -27.24 5.81 19.65
CA ASP A 170 -26.80 4.42 19.81
C ASP A 170 -25.31 4.29 19.48
N ALA A 171 -24.53 3.76 20.42
CA ALA A 171 -23.10 3.57 20.26
C ALA A 171 -22.76 2.63 19.09
N ASP A 172 -23.63 1.67 18.79
CA ASP A 172 -23.42 0.70 17.71
C ASP A 172 -23.54 1.31 16.31
N LYS A 173 -23.99 2.57 16.20
CA LYS A 173 -24.05 3.33 14.94
C LYS A 173 -22.77 4.10 14.62
N LEU A 174 -21.76 4.03 15.49
CA LEU A 174 -20.42 4.53 15.17
C LEU A 174 -19.78 3.63 14.11
N ALA A 175 -19.19 4.23 13.08
CA ALA A 175 -18.48 3.51 12.03
C ALA A 175 -17.16 2.90 12.52
N GLY A 176 -16.57 3.46 13.58
CA GLY A 176 -15.40 2.89 14.26
C GLY A 176 -14.91 3.75 15.43
N ILE A 177 -14.13 3.12 16.31
CA ILE A 177 -13.50 3.71 17.49
C ILE A 177 -11.98 3.54 17.32
N ILE A 178 -11.22 4.64 17.35
CA ILE A 178 -9.77 4.62 17.18
C ILE A 178 -9.12 5.28 18.40
N ASP A 179 -8.64 4.45 19.33
CA ASP A 179 -8.02 4.86 20.60
C ASP A 179 -6.49 4.95 20.47
N PHE A 180 -5.93 6.15 20.69
CA PHE A 180 -4.47 6.34 20.81
C PHE A 180 -4.08 6.41 22.29
N SER A 181 -3.48 5.36 22.82
CA SER A 181 -2.88 5.30 24.16
C SER A 181 -3.82 5.65 25.32
N GLY A 182 -5.09 5.23 25.22
CA GLY A 182 -6.06 5.29 26.31
C GLY A 182 -5.72 4.42 27.52
N HIS A 183 -6.39 4.68 28.65
CA HIS A 183 -6.44 3.72 29.75
C HIS A 183 -7.50 2.67 29.46
N ALA A 184 -7.11 1.39 29.46
CA ALA A 184 -8.09 0.31 29.38
C ALA A 184 -8.64 -0.08 30.76
N ILE A 185 -7.91 0.25 31.84
CA ILE A 185 -8.36 0.15 33.23
C ILE A 185 -9.00 1.48 33.69
N THR A 186 -9.47 1.56 34.94
CA THR A 186 -10.02 2.80 35.50
C THR A 186 -8.98 3.93 35.44
N HIS A 187 -9.29 5.01 34.71
CA HIS A 187 -8.35 6.09 34.40
C HIS A 187 -7.64 6.64 35.66
N MET A 188 -6.34 6.94 35.56
CA MET A 188 -5.51 7.43 36.68
C MET A 188 -6.18 8.58 37.47
N THR A 189 -6.78 9.54 36.78
CA THR A 189 -7.49 10.68 37.39
C THR A 189 -8.71 10.27 38.21
N ILE A 190 -9.46 9.23 37.78
CA ILE A 190 -10.60 8.68 38.53
C ILE A 190 -10.11 7.95 39.77
N ARG A 191 -9.00 7.19 39.66
CA ARG A 191 -8.34 6.56 40.80
C ARG A 191 -7.88 7.61 41.82
N ALA A 192 -7.21 8.67 41.37
CA ALA A 192 -6.81 9.80 42.20
C ALA A 192 -8.00 10.53 42.86
N GLU A 193 -9.08 10.80 42.11
CA GLU A 193 -10.32 11.41 42.62
C GLU A 193 -10.99 10.59 43.74
N ARG A 194 -10.73 9.27 43.77
CA ARG A 194 -11.18 8.28 44.76
C ARG A 194 -10.13 7.95 45.84
N GLY A 195 -8.94 8.55 45.80
CA GLY A 195 -7.84 8.27 46.74
C GLY A 195 -7.12 6.93 46.53
N ILE A 196 -7.28 6.32 45.36
CA ILE A 196 -6.65 5.06 44.94
C ILE A 196 -5.29 5.38 44.31
N LYS A 197 -4.25 4.62 44.66
CA LYS A 197 -2.88 4.82 44.15
C LYS A 197 -2.75 4.36 42.70
N ASP A 198 -1.87 4.99 41.93
CA ASP A 198 -1.59 4.59 40.54
C ASP A 198 -1.04 3.16 40.42
N THR A 199 -0.34 2.68 41.45
CA THR A 199 0.14 1.28 41.56
C THR A 199 -0.94 0.26 41.90
N GLN A 200 -2.19 0.69 42.10
CA GLN A 200 -3.35 -0.18 42.30
C GLN A 200 -4.24 -0.10 41.05
N PRO A 201 -4.12 -1.05 40.11
CA PRO A 201 -5.03 -1.13 38.96
C PRO A 201 -6.41 -1.59 39.42
N ILE A 202 -7.46 -1.07 38.78
CA ILE A 202 -8.86 -1.44 39.01
C ILE A 202 -9.55 -1.52 37.66
N VAL A 203 -10.42 -2.53 37.50
CA VAL A 203 -11.35 -2.64 36.36
C VAL A 203 -12.75 -2.62 36.95
N ASP A 204 -13.42 -1.47 36.83
CA ASP A 204 -14.76 -1.20 37.34
C ASP A 204 -15.58 -0.43 36.29
N GLU A 205 -16.75 0.11 36.65
CA GLU A 205 -17.64 0.80 35.72
C GLU A 205 -17.01 1.99 34.97
N TYR A 206 -15.82 2.45 35.37
CA TYR A 206 -15.04 3.51 34.71
C TYR A 206 -13.82 2.99 33.94
N ALA A 207 -13.78 1.70 33.59
CA ALA A 207 -12.72 1.06 32.79
C ALA A 207 -13.28 0.51 31.46
N PRO A 208 -12.68 0.81 30.29
CA PRO A 208 -13.07 0.16 29.03
C PRO A 208 -13.06 -1.37 29.08
N LEU A 209 -12.11 -1.98 29.81
CA LEU A 209 -12.04 -3.42 30.06
C LEU A 209 -13.30 -4.02 30.72
N TYR A 210 -14.05 -3.23 31.49
CA TYR A 210 -15.29 -3.66 32.16
C TYR A 210 -16.45 -3.79 31.16
N HIS A 211 -16.40 -3.07 30.04
CA HIS A 211 -17.48 -2.94 29.05
C HIS A 211 -17.19 -3.73 27.75
N VAL A 212 -16.26 -4.69 27.79
CA VAL A 212 -15.94 -5.59 26.66
C VAL A 212 -17.20 -6.32 26.18
N ARG A 213 -17.50 -6.17 24.88
CA ARG A 213 -18.69 -6.76 24.25
C ARG A 213 -18.45 -7.06 22.77
N ARG A 214 -19.11 -8.12 22.28
CA ARG A 214 -18.97 -8.62 20.91
C ARG A 214 -19.46 -7.63 19.86
N ASP A 215 -20.55 -6.96 20.18
CA ASP A 215 -21.38 -6.10 19.33
C ASP A 215 -21.04 -4.61 19.45
N ALA A 216 -19.87 -4.27 20.00
CA ALA A 216 -19.31 -2.92 19.87
C ALA A 216 -18.99 -2.59 18.39
N PRO A 217 -18.85 -1.30 18.04
CA PRO A 217 -18.25 -0.85 16.78
C PRO A 217 -16.86 -1.44 16.52
N PRO A 218 -16.37 -1.42 15.26
CA PRO A 218 -14.98 -1.73 14.95
C PRO A 218 -14.01 -0.93 15.81
N PHE A 219 -13.01 -1.60 16.40
CA PHE A 219 -12.18 -1.01 17.46
C PHE A 219 -10.69 -1.13 17.13
N VAL A 220 -10.02 0.01 17.03
CA VAL A 220 -8.60 0.12 16.70
C VAL A 220 -7.86 0.65 17.92
N LEU A 221 -6.92 -0.14 18.42
CA LEU A 221 -6.05 0.22 19.55
C LEU A 221 -4.66 0.56 19.03
N VAL A 222 -4.16 1.76 19.36
CA VAL A 222 -2.81 2.22 19.00
C VAL A 222 -2.05 2.57 20.27
N SER A 223 -0.85 2.02 20.45
CA SER A 223 0.04 2.27 21.60
C SER A 223 1.44 2.62 21.11
N GLY A 224 2.17 3.43 21.88
CA GLY A 224 3.63 3.51 21.72
C GLY A 224 4.33 2.19 22.07
N ASP A 225 5.63 2.16 21.82
CA ASP A 225 6.58 1.11 22.22
C ASP A 225 6.48 0.87 23.73
N ARG A 226 6.24 -0.38 24.16
CA ARG A 226 6.03 -0.73 25.58
C ARG A 226 7.16 -0.29 26.53
N GLU A 227 8.38 -0.13 26.04
CA GLU A 227 9.55 0.27 26.83
C GLU A 227 9.79 1.80 26.83
N GLN A 228 9.07 2.57 25.99
CA GLN A 228 9.20 4.03 25.84
C GLN A 228 7.91 4.81 26.15
N GLU A 229 6.76 4.13 26.03
CA GLU A 229 5.43 4.55 26.42
C GLU A 229 5.29 4.65 27.97
N MET A 230 4.16 5.16 28.46
CA MET A 230 3.81 5.07 29.89
C MET A 230 3.81 3.61 30.37
N LEU A 231 4.68 3.25 31.31
CA LEU A 231 4.76 1.89 31.88
C LEU A 231 3.38 1.34 32.27
N GLY A 232 3.02 0.16 31.76
CA GLY A 232 1.73 -0.50 31.97
C GLY A 232 0.67 -0.20 30.89
N ARG A 233 0.80 0.90 30.13
CA ARG A 233 -0.16 1.30 29.08
C ARG A 233 -0.32 0.25 28.00
N TYR A 234 0.79 -0.30 27.53
CA TYR A 234 0.75 -1.31 26.48
C TYR A 234 0.11 -2.59 27.01
N GLU A 235 0.44 -3.02 28.23
CA GLU A 235 -0.13 -4.21 28.86
C GLU A 235 -1.64 -4.09 29.07
N GLU A 236 -2.13 -2.93 29.54
CA GLU A 236 -3.55 -2.60 29.64
C GLU A 236 -4.24 -2.74 28.27
N THR A 237 -3.66 -2.12 27.24
CA THR A 237 -4.16 -2.09 25.86
C THR A 237 -4.18 -3.49 25.24
N ALA A 238 -3.10 -4.25 25.38
CA ALA A 238 -2.95 -5.61 24.88
C ALA A 238 -3.89 -6.60 25.59
N TYR A 239 -4.15 -6.39 26.89
CA TYR A 239 -5.15 -7.17 27.61
C TYR A 239 -6.57 -6.84 27.14
N PHE A 240 -6.89 -5.58 26.89
CA PHE A 240 -8.19 -5.20 26.32
C PHE A 240 -8.41 -5.76 24.91
N TYR A 241 -7.41 -5.65 24.02
CA TYR A 241 -7.40 -6.34 22.72
C TYR A 241 -7.68 -7.84 22.88
N ARG A 242 -7.00 -8.51 23.83
CA ARG A 242 -7.20 -9.93 24.09
C ARG A 242 -8.62 -10.23 24.55
N MET A 243 -9.22 -9.41 25.42
CA MET A 243 -10.59 -9.61 25.89
C MET A 243 -11.63 -9.38 24.79
N MET A 244 -11.40 -8.40 23.89
CA MET A 244 -12.22 -8.21 22.68
C MET A 244 -12.16 -9.42 21.73
N LYS A 245 -10.98 -10.05 21.57
CA LYS A 245 -10.87 -11.33 20.84
C LYS A 245 -11.57 -12.48 21.58
N VAL A 246 -11.50 -12.55 22.91
CA VAL A 246 -12.14 -13.62 23.72
C VAL A 246 -13.67 -13.55 23.67
N VAL A 247 -14.27 -12.36 23.68
CA VAL A 247 -15.73 -12.20 23.47
C VAL A 247 -16.15 -12.42 22.00
N GLY A 248 -15.17 -12.61 21.11
CA GLY A 248 -15.38 -12.90 19.70
C GLY A 248 -15.85 -11.69 18.88
N HIS A 249 -15.44 -10.48 19.26
CA HIS A 249 -15.68 -9.29 18.45
C HIS A 249 -14.92 -9.39 17.12
N PRO A 250 -15.56 -9.14 15.96
CA PRO A 250 -14.99 -9.46 14.65
C PRO A 250 -13.89 -8.50 14.19
N GLN A 251 -13.96 -7.21 14.53
CA GLN A 251 -13.15 -6.14 13.93
C GLN A 251 -12.34 -5.35 14.98
N VAL A 252 -11.55 -6.07 15.77
CA VAL A 252 -10.58 -5.46 16.71
C VAL A 252 -9.14 -5.62 16.23
N TYR A 253 -8.39 -4.52 16.28
CA TYR A 253 -7.00 -4.38 15.85
C TYR A 253 -6.14 -3.80 16.98
N LEU A 254 -4.86 -4.17 17.01
CA LEU A 254 -3.86 -3.64 17.95
C LEU A 254 -2.59 -3.30 17.18
N TYR A 255 -2.12 -2.07 17.35
CA TYR A 255 -0.88 -1.54 16.79
C TYR A 255 0.04 -1.10 17.92
N GLU A 256 1.28 -1.57 17.88
CA GLU A 256 2.38 -1.15 18.74
C GLU A 256 3.40 -0.42 17.87
N LEU A 257 3.73 0.81 18.25
CA LEU A 257 4.59 1.67 17.43
C LEU A 257 6.01 1.68 18.02
N ASP A 258 6.78 0.68 17.62
CA ASP A 258 8.20 0.49 17.98
C ASP A 258 9.01 1.78 17.75
N GLY A 259 9.80 2.19 18.74
CA GLY A 259 10.55 3.45 18.68
C GLY A 259 9.79 4.73 19.06
N PHE A 260 8.50 4.67 19.44
CA PHE A 260 7.69 5.86 19.77
C PHE A 260 7.21 5.89 21.23
N ASP A 261 7.44 7.02 21.91
CA ASP A 261 6.88 7.32 23.24
C ASP A 261 5.40 7.76 23.19
N HIS A 262 4.80 7.99 24.36
CA HIS A 262 3.40 8.41 24.54
C HIS A 262 2.98 9.61 23.68
N GLY A 263 3.86 10.59 23.48
CA GLY A 263 3.56 11.78 22.68
C GLY A 263 3.84 11.53 21.20
N ALA A 264 4.99 10.93 20.90
CA ALA A 264 5.47 10.71 19.55
C ALA A 264 4.58 9.73 18.76
N MET A 265 3.98 8.74 19.43
CA MET A 265 3.12 7.72 18.81
C MET A 265 1.89 8.29 18.09
N ALA A 266 1.43 9.50 18.43
CA ALA A 266 0.25 10.09 17.82
C ALA A 266 0.44 10.38 16.32
N SER A 267 1.65 10.77 15.90
CA SER A 267 1.94 11.12 14.50
C SER A 267 1.78 9.92 13.55
N PRO A 268 2.49 8.78 13.72
CA PRO A 268 2.20 7.54 12.99
C PRO A 268 0.79 6.99 13.27
N GLY A 269 0.23 7.23 14.47
CA GLY A 269 -1.16 6.88 14.79
C GLY A 269 -2.19 7.50 13.84
N PHE A 270 -2.01 8.74 13.39
CA PHE A 270 -2.92 9.39 12.43
C PHE A 270 -2.97 8.69 11.06
N HIS A 271 -1.87 8.06 10.62
CA HIS A 271 -1.89 7.25 9.39
C HIS A 271 -2.77 6.00 9.56
N ILE A 272 -2.70 5.35 10.72
CA ILE A 272 -3.56 4.20 11.07
C ILE A 272 -5.03 4.63 11.15
N LEU A 273 -5.32 5.78 11.77
CA LEU A 273 -6.67 6.34 11.83
C LEU A 273 -7.25 6.55 10.44
N LEU A 274 -6.52 7.24 9.54
CA LEU A 274 -6.96 7.51 8.18
C LEU A 274 -7.18 6.23 7.37
N HIS A 275 -6.29 5.24 7.51
CA HIS A 275 -6.47 3.92 6.90
C HIS A 275 -7.78 3.26 7.36
N HIS A 276 -8.03 3.17 8.67
CA HIS A 276 -9.27 2.55 9.17
C HIS A 276 -10.55 3.32 8.84
N VAL A 277 -10.50 4.66 8.77
CA VAL A 277 -11.63 5.46 8.25
C VAL A 277 -11.92 5.09 6.80
N ASN A 278 -10.89 4.98 5.95
CA ASN A 278 -11.06 4.61 4.54
C ASN A 278 -11.56 3.16 4.37
N GLU A 279 -11.04 2.21 5.15
CA GLU A 279 -11.49 0.81 5.08
C GLU A 279 -12.95 0.65 5.54
N LEU A 280 -13.30 1.23 6.69
CA LEU A 280 -14.61 1.01 7.29
C LEU A 280 -15.73 1.78 6.59
N THR A 281 -15.43 2.92 5.93
CA THR A 281 -16.40 3.63 5.08
C THR A 281 -16.80 2.88 3.81
N LYS A 282 -16.02 1.87 3.39
CA LYS A 282 -16.33 1.02 2.23
C LYS A 282 -17.27 -0.14 2.53
N VAL A 283 -17.51 -0.45 3.81
CA VAL A 283 -18.12 -1.74 4.24
C VAL A 283 -19.55 -1.58 4.78
N ALA A 284 -20.05 -0.35 5.00
CA ALA A 284 -21.44 -0.11 5.42
C ALA A 284 -22.41 -0.27 4.23
N PRO A 285 -23.54 -1.01 4.35
CA PRO A 285 -24.18 -1.61 3.18
C PRO A 285 -25.41 -0.88 2.64
N GLU A 286 -25.45 -0.71 1.31
CA GLU A 286 -26.68 -0.93 0.55
C GLU A 286 -26.36 -1.67 -0.76
N VAL A 287 -27.27 -2.55 -1.18
CA VAL A 287 -27.09 -3.37 -2.39
C VAL A 287 -27.40 -2.50 -3.61
N ALA A 288 -26.36 -1.97 -4.24
CA ALA A 288 -26.41 -1.33 -5.55
C ALA A 288 -25.43 -2.00 -6.51
N ASP A 289 -25.75 -1.99 -7.80
CA ASP A 289 -25.07 -2.76 -8.85
C ASP A 289 -23.55 -2.55 -8.90
N ALA A 290 -22.86 -3.59 -9.38
CA ALA A 290 -21.46 -3.51 -9.78
C ALA A 290 -21.32 -2.56 -10.98
N GLN A 291 -21.17 -1.26 -10.71
CA GLN A 291 -20.86 -0.25 -11.70
C GLN A 291 -19.67 0.61 -11.26
N GLU A 292 -18.51 0.23 -11.79
CA GLU A 292 -17.27 1.01 -12.00
C GLU A 292 -17.07 2.26 -11.13
N ILE A 293 -16.32 2.12 -10.03
CA ILE A 293 -15.28 3.12 -9.74
C ILE A 293 -14.10 2.77 -10.64
N ALA A 294 -14.13 3.27 -11.87
CA ALA A 294 -13.03 3.10 -12.81
C ALA A 294 -11.77 3.77 -12.24
N THR A 295 -10.76 2.98 -11.93
CA THR A 295 -9.38 3.49 -11.82
C THR A 295 -9.01 4.10 -13.16
N SER A 296 -8.76 5.40 -13.20
CA SER A 296 -8.67 6.19 -14.45
C SER A 296 -7.34 6.03 -15.22
N PHE A 297 -6.70 4.86 -15.11
CA PHE A 297 -5.58 4.48 -15.97
C PHE A 297 -6.08 3.72 -17.20
N ASN A 298 -5.57 4.11 -18.38
CA ASN A 298 -5.87 3.45 -19.64
C ASN A 298 -4.72 2.51 -19.98
N ASN A 299 -5.02 1.22 -20.18
CA ASN A 299 -4.04 0.23 -20.59
C ASN A 299 -3.86 0.19 -22.12
N PRO A 300 -2.63 0.00 -22.63
CA PRO A 300 -1.36 0.05 -21.89
C PRO A 300 -1.00 1.49 -21.48
N LEU A 301 -0.25 1.63 -20.39
CA LEU A 301 0.28 2.93 -19.94
C LEU A 301 1.27 3.51 -20.96
N ASP A 302 1.49 4.83 -20.89
CA ASP A 302 2.57 5.52 -21.63
C ASP A 302 3.97 5.29 -20.98
N VAL A 303 4.27 4.02 -20.70
CA VAL A 303 5.48 3.53 -20.05
C VAL A 303 5.96 2.28 -20.79
N ALA A 304 7.10 2.39 -21.47
CA ALA A 304 7.70 1.31 -22.26
C ALA A 304 8.97 0.78 -21.56
N PHE A 305 8.79 -0.28 -20.78
CA PHE A 305 9.87 -1.14 -20.29
C PHE A 305 9.37 -2.52 -19.90
N GLY A 306 10.31 -3.43 -19.71
CA GLY A 306 10.03 -4.73 -19.11
C GLY A 306 10.05 -4.69 -17.59
N ASP A 307 9.55 -5.79 -17.02
CA ASP A 307 9.81 -6.17 -15.63
C ASP A 307 9.43 -5.05 -14.63
N PRO A 308 8.18 -4.54 -14.66
CA PRO A 308 7.77 -3.38 -13.90
C PRO A 308 7.54 -3.71 -12.42
N TYR A 309 8.15 -2.90 -11.56
CA TYR A 309 7.94 -2.91 -10.12
C TYR A 309 7.50 -1.52 -9.65
N VAL A 310 6.49 -1.44 -8.78
CA VAL A 310 5.99 -0.17 -8.21
C VAL A 310 6.03 -0.21 -6.68
N ILE A 311 6.55 0.87 -6.09
CA ILE A 311 6.43 1.17 -4.66
C ILE A 311 5.70 2.49 -4.45
N TYR A 312 4.88 2.58 -3.39
CA TYR A 312 4.35 3.83 -2.87
C TYR A 312 5.24 4.34 -1.73
N ASP A 313 5.56 5.63 -1.74
CA ASP A 313 6.29 6.31 -0.67
C ASP A 313 5.30 7.20 0.11
N ASP A 314 4.92 6.76 1.31
CA ASP A 314 3.99 7.47 2.19
C ASP A 314 4.49 8.86 2.61
N ALA A 315 5.80 9.06 2.72
CA ALA A 315 6.39 10.33 3.14
C ALA A 315 6.37 11.38 2.01
N ILE A 316 6.37 10.93 0.75
CA ILE A 316 6.29 11.79 -0.44
C ILE A 316 4.85 11.84 -1.01
N GLY A 317 4.00 10.86 -0.69
CA GLY A 317 2.65 10.72 -1.23
C GLY A 317 2.65 10.40 -2.73
N ARG A 318 3.58 9.57 -3.20
CA ARG A 318 3.77 9.26 -4.63
C ARG A 318 4.16 7.81 -4.88
N TYR A 319 3.76 7.31 -6.04
CA TYR A 319 4.21 6.03 -6.60
C TYR A 319 5.48 6.22 -7.41
N PHE A 320 6.36 5.22 -7.35
CA PHE A 320 7.60 5.14 -8.12
C PHE A 320 7.70 3.78 -8.81
N MET A 321 7.81 3.79 -10.13
CA MET A 321 7.92 2.61 -10.97
C MET A 321 9.32 2.47 -11.55
N TYR A 322 9.86 1.26 -11.48
CA TYR A 322 11.16 0.85 -11.99
C TYR A 322 10.96 -0.31 -12.96
N GLY A 323 11.90 -0.51 -13.88
CA GLY A 323 11.90 -1.68 -14.76
C GLY A 323 13.10 -1.76 -15.69
N THR A 324 13.18 -2.85 -16.44
CA THR A 324 14.24 -3.13 -17.42
C THR A 324 14.12 -2.22 -18.64
N GLY A 325 14.94 -1.17 -18.70
CA GLY A 325 14.98 -0.21 -19.81
C GLY A 325 14.53 1.19 -19.37
N GLY A 326 13.40 1.67 -19.89
CA GLY A 326 12.81 2.96 -19.46
C GLY A 326 13.69 4.17 -19.78
N GLY A 327 14.40 4.13 -20.90
CA GLY A 327 15.37 5.15 -21.31
C GLY A 327 16.72 5.10 -20.59
N ALA A 328 16.94 4.17 -19.64
CA ALA A 328 18.24 3.98 -19.01
C ALA A 328 19.27 3.39 -19.98
N LYS A 329 20.54 3.74 -19.78
CA LYS A 329 21.69 3.12 -20.45
C LYS A 329 22.53 2.39 -19.42
N ASN A 330 22.61 1.07 -19.54
CA ASN A 330 23.37 0.18 -18.65
C ASN A 330 23.06 0.49 -17.16
N GLY A 331 21.80 0.34 -16.78
CA GLY A 331 21.27 0.68 -15.46
C GLY A 331 19.76 0.86 -15.48
N PHE A 332 19.21 1.63 -14.53
CA PHE A 332 17.76 1.75 -14.31
C PHE A 332 17.30 3.20 -14.19
N SER A 333 16.13 3.49 -14.76
CA SER A 333 15.38 4.73 -14.58
C SER A 333 14.22 4.55 -13.61
N VAL A 334 13.68 5.66 -13.10
CA VAL A 334 12.42 5.66 -12.36
C VAL A 334 11.40 6.59 -13.02
N TYR A 335 10.14 6.18 -12.99
CA TYR A 335 8.98 7.00 -13.32
C TYR A 335 8.20 7.27 -12.04
N SER A 336 7.69 8.48 -11.84
CA SER A 336 6.86 8.82 -10.67
C SER A 336 5.44 9.21 -11.06
N SER A 337 4.46 8.84 -10.23
CA SER A 337 3.04 9.16 -10.42
C SER A 337 2.38 9.54 -9.10
N ALA A 338 1.30 10.32 -9.16
CA ALA A 338 0.42 10.60 -8.03
C ALA A 338 -0.89 9.79 -8.07
N ASP A 339 -1.21 9.19 -9.22
CA ASP A 339 -2.55 8.65 -9.55
C ASP A 339 -2.51 7.29 -10.28
N LEU A 340 -1.32 6.71 -10.48
CA LEU A 340 -1.03 5.50 -11.27
C LEU A 340 -1.39 5.57 -12.76
N ALA A 341 -1.96 6.69 -13.24
CA ALA A 341 -2.32 6.91 -14.64
C ALA A 341 -1.28 7.78 -15.37
N ASN A 342 -0.86 8.88 -14.75
CA ASN A 342 0.05 9.85 -15.31
C ASN A 342 1.46 9.62 -14.75
N TRP A 343 2.39 9.17 -15.60
CA TRP A 343 3.75 8.80 -15.22
C TRP A 343 4.79 9.80 -15.77
N LYS A 344 5.55 10.41 -14.85
CA LYS A 344 6.66 11.31 -15.17
C LYS A 344 7.99 10.55 -15.10
N ASN A 345 8.73 10.51 -16.20
CA ASN A 345 10.11 10.02 -16.18
C ASN A 345 10.99 10.97 -15.36
N GLU A 346 11.61 10.47 -14.28
CA GLU A 346 12.52 11.24 -13.41
C GLU A 346 14.00 11.09 -13.81
N GLY A 347 14.29 10.25 -14.81
CA GLY A 347 15.62 9.96 -15.32
C GLY A 347 16.25 8.68 -14.76
N GLN A 348 17.51 8.46 -15.13
CA GLN A 348 18.30 7.32 -14.72
C GLN A 348 18.79 7.50 -13.26
N VAL A 349 18.51 6.52 -12.40
CA VAL A 349 18.76 6.54 -10.95
C VAL A 349 19.88 5.59 -10.52
N TYR A 350 20.19 4.60 -11.35
CA TYR A 350 21.32 3.67 -11.18
C TYR A 350 22.15 3.63 -12.46
N HIS A 351 23.48 3.62 -12.35
CA HIS A 351 24.41 3.60 -13.48
C HIS A 351 25.47 2.50 -13.32
N ALA A 352 25.80 1.82 -14.42
CA ALA A 352 26.90 0.83 -14.48
C ALA A 352 28.26 1.36 -14.01
N SER A 353 28.51 2.68 -14.12
CA SER A 353 29.67 3.34 -13.52
C SER A 353 29.54 3.52 -12.00
N ASN A 354 28.89 2.57 -11.32
CA ASN A 354 28.63 2.63 -9.89
C ASN A 354 29.97 2.66 -9.13
N LYS A 355 30.06 3.50 -8.09
CA LYS A 355 31.28 3.63 -7.28
C LYS A 355 31.74 2.28 -6.72
N ASN A 356 30.77 1.45 -6.35
CA ASN A 356 30.99 0.12 -5.80
C ASN A 356 30.64 -0.99 -6.84
N GLY A 357 30.66 -0.68 -8.14
CA GLY A 357 30.18 -1.56 -9.20
C GLY A 357 30.82 -2.95 -9.24
N TRP A 358 29.98 -3.98 -9.24
CA TRP A 358 30.38 -5.38 -9.41
C TRP A 358 30.04 -5.97 -10.79
N SER A 359 29.20 -5.29 -11.55
CA SER A 359 28.73 -5.72 -12.87
C SER A 359 29.67 -5.31 -14.02
N ASP A 360 29.59 -6.03 -15.15
CA ASP A 360 30.27 -5.70 -16.41
C ASP A 360 29.27 -5.19 -17.45
N SER A 361 29.31 -3.90 -17.75
CA SER A 361 28.44 -3.28 -18.77
C SER A 361 28.88 -3.48 -20.23
N THR A 362 30.03 -4.13 -20.45
CA THR A 362 30.53 -4.52 -21.78
C THR A 362 30.17 -5.96 -22.16
N ALA A 363 29.70 -6.75 -21.19
CA ALA A 363 29.20 -8.10 -21.40
C ALA A 363 27.91 -8.15 -22.26
N ALA A 364 27.50 -9.36 -22.64
CA ALA A 364 26.30 -9.60 -23.43
C ALA A 364 25.06 -8.89 -22.85
N TRP A 365 24.18 -8.42 -23.74
CA TRP A 365 23.00 -7.60 -23.41
C TRP A 365 23.30 -6.29 -22.65
N GLY A 366 24.47 -5.68 -22.89
CA GLY A 366 24.88 -4.42 -22.25
C GLY A 366 25.13 -4.57 -20.74
N GLY A 367 25.53 -5.76 -20.31
CA GLY A 367 25.64 -6.13 -18.90
C GLY A 367 24.35 -6.60 -18.24
N ALA A 368 23.26 -6.75 -18.99
CA ALA A 368 22.03 -7.40 -18.54
C ALA A 368 21.40 -6.80 -17.26
N TYR A 369 21.34 -5.47 -17.17
CA TYR A 369 20.69 -4.75 -16.07
C TYR A 369 19.17 -4.97 -16.12
N TRP A 370 18.69 -5.96 -15.37
CA TRP A 370 17.32 -6.48 -15.47
C TRP A 370 16.61 -6.58 -14.12
N ALA A 371 15.28 -6.58 -14.18
CA ALA A 371 14.35 -6.83 -13.07
C ALA A 371 14.69 -6.05 -11.78
N PRO A 372 14.58 -4.71 -11.79
CA PRO A 372 14.83 -3.88 -10.63
C PRO A 372 13.61 -3.84 -9.68
N GLU A 373 13.81 -4.23 -8.42
CA GLU A 373 12.80 -4.06 -7.36
C GLU A 373 13.34 -3.14 -6.25
N VAL A 374 12.49 -2.24 -5.73
CA VAL A 374 12.91 -1.16 -4.81
C VAL A 374 12.14 -1.19 -3.50
N TYR A 375 12.85 -1.46 -2.42
CA TYR A 375 12.24 -1.59 -1.09
C TYR A 375 12.57 -0.41 -0.18
N ALA A 376 11.55 0.25 0.35
CA ALA A 376 11.71 1.18 1.47
C ALA A 376 11.90 0.40 2.78
N HIS A 377 13.04 0.57 3.43
CA HIS A 377 13.37 -0.10 4.69
C HIS A 377 14.27 0.80 5.55
N LYS A 378 13.94 0.93 6.85
CA LYS A 378 14.75 1.71 7.83
C LYS A 378 15.18 3.11 7.34
N GLY A 379 14.26 3.82 6.67
CA GLY A 379 14.49 5.19 6.15
C GLY A 379 15.37 5.29 4.91
N LYS A 380 15.60 4.18 4.18
CA LYS A 380 16.37 4.13 2.93
C LYS A 380 15.65 3.27 1.88
N PHE A 381 16.08 3.41 0.63
CA PHE A 381 15.56 2.67 -0.52
C PHE A 381 16.61 1.67 -1.02
N TYR A 382 16.22 0.41 -1.20
CA TYR A 382 17.12 -0.68 -1.56
C TYR A 382 16.82 -1.24 -2.95
N LEU A 383 17.75 -0.91 -3.86
CA LEU A 383 18.01 -1.38 -5.23
C LEU A 383 18.33 -2.87 -5.39
N PHE A 384 17.36 -3.80 -5.37
CA PHE A 384 17.63 -5.18 -5.80
C PHE A 384 17.52 -5.30 -7.32
N TYR A 385 18.50 -5.95 -7.96
CA TYR A 385 18.53 -6.08 -9.43
C TYR A 385 19.44 -7.21 -9.91
N SER A 386 19.32 -7.57 -11.19
CA SER A 386 20.16 -8.57 -11.86
C SER A 386 21.15 -7.91 -12.83
N ALA A 387 22.37 -8.44 -12.93
CA ALA A 387 23.36 -8.04 -13.95
C ALA A 387 24.44 -9.12 -14.19
N GLN A 388 25.16 -9.02 -15.31
CA GLN A 388 26.38 -9.80 -15.58
C GLN A 388 27.49 -9.40 -14.59
N TRP A 389 28.03 -10.37 -13.88
CA TRP A 389 29.14 -10.23 -12.93
C TRP A 389 30.49 -10.16 -13.66
N LYS A 390 31.29 -9.14 -13.33
CA LYS A 390 32.59 -8.88 -13.98
C LYS A 390 33.67 -9.95 -13.77
N ASP A 391 33.60 -10.71 -12.67
CA ASP A 391 34.66 -11.68 -12.34
C ASP A 391 34.49 -13.00 -13.13
N ASN A 392 33.26 -13.30 -13.59
CA ASN A 392 32.86 -14.43 -14.45
C ASN A 392 33.78 -15.68 -14.39
N PRO A 393 33.89 -16.35 -13.23
CA PRO A 393 34.90 -17.40 -13.04
C PRO A 393 34.71 -18.61 -13.98
N GLY A 394 33.45 -18.94 -14.32
CA GLY A 394 33.11 -19.98 -15.29
C GLY A 394 33.28 -19.59 -16.75
N LYS A 395 33.53 -18.30 -17.05
CA LYS A 395 33.54 -17.71 -18.40
C LYS A 395 32.25 -17.99 -19.18
N GLU A 396 31.13 -17.94 -18.47
CA GLU A 396 29.81 -18.25 -19.02
C GLU A 396 29.22 -17.07 -19.78
N LEU A 397 28.36 -17.37 -20.76
CA LEU A 397 27.65 -16.37 -21.57
C LEU A 397 26.53 -15.71 -20.73
N GLU A 398 25.74 -16.53 -20.05
CA GLU A 398 24.75 -16.12 -19.06
C GLU A 398 25.37 -16.34 -17.67
N ASN A 399 25.94 -15.28 -17.07
CA ASN A 399 26.62 -15.37 -15.76
C ASN A 399 25.88 -14.60 -14.65
N PHE A 400 24.64 -14.17 -14.90
CA PHE A 400 23.89 -13.21 -14.09
C PHE A 400 23.94 -13.50 -12.59
N ARG A 401 24.03 -12.43 -11.79
CA ARG A 401 23.93 -12.47 -10.34
C ARG A 401 23.04 -11.33 -9.84
N ILE A 402 22.65 -11.41 -8.56
CA ILE A 402 21.84 -10.41 -7.88
C ILE A 402 22.74 -9.42 -7.13
N GLY A 403 22.51 -8.13 -7.37
CA GLY A 403 23.11 -7.01 -6.66
C GLY A 403 22.11 -6.34 -5.72
N VAL A 404 22.65 -5.54 -4.80
CA VAL A 404 21.86 -4.65 -3.94
C VAL A 404 22.54 -3.28 -3.82
N ALA A 405 21.82 -2.24 -4.18
CA ALA A 405 22.22 -0.85 -4.08
C ALA A 405 21.33 -0.08 -3.08
N VAL A 406 21.78 1.07 -2.60
CA VAL A 406 21.06 1.89 -1.63
C VAL A 406 20.99 3.35 -2.06
N ALA A 407 19.87 4.01 -1.74
CA ALA A 407 19.67 5.45 -1.87
C ALA A 407 18.91 6.04 -0.67
N ASP A 408 19.07 7.35 -0.46
CA ASP A 408 18.28 8.12 0.53
C ASP A 408 16.92 8.58 -0.01
N LYS A 409 16.64 8.33 -1.30
CA LYS A 409 15.43 8.74 -2.01
C LYS A 409 15.04 7.68 -3.05
N PRO A 410 13.75 7.54 -3.39
CA PRO A 410 13.33 6.64 -4.48
C PRO A 410 13.90 7.08 -5.84
N THR A 411 14.19 8.37 -6.01
CA THR A 411 14.87 8.93 -7.20
C THR A 411 16.39 8.77 -7.21
N GLY A 412 16.96 7.93 -6.33
CA GLY A 412 18.40 7.70 -6.27
C GLY A 412 19.22 8.94 -5.83
N PRO A 413 20.53 8.98 -6.16
CA PRO A 413 21.27 7.96 -6.89
C PRO A 413 21.47 6.68 -6.06
N PHE A 414 21.29 5.52 -6.69
CA PHE A 414 21.53 4.22 -6.05
C PHE A 414 23.01 3.82 -6.16
N ILE A 415 23.64 3.55 -5.02
CA ILE A 415 25.05 3.12 -4.91
C ILE A 415 25.10 1.68 -4.41
N ASP A 416 25.84 0.80 -5.07
CA ASP A 416 25.96 -0.61 -4.66
C ASP A 416 26.47 -0.70 -3.22
N LEU A 417 25.86 -1.56 -2.40
CA LEU A 417 26.33 -1.79 -1.03
C LEU A 417 27.70 -2.47 -1.02
N GLN A 418 28.03 -3.26 -2.05
CA GLN A 418 29.23 -4.08 -2.11
C GLN A 418 29.81 -4.17 -3.52
N SER A 419 31.14 -4.35 -3.61
CA SER A 419 31.88 -4.56 -4.85
C SER A 419 31.81 -5.98 -5.43
N ARG A 420 30.81 -6.75 -4.99
CA ARG A 420 30.46 -8.12 -5.39
C ARG A 420 28.94 -8.32 -5.36
N PRO A 421 28.39 -9.36 -6.01
CA PRO A 421 27.00 -9.77 -5.81
C PRO A 421 26.69 -10.13 -4.36
N VAL A 422 25.38 -10.18 -4.02
CA VAL A 422 24.88 -10.59 -2.69
C VAL A 422 25.44 -11.96 -2.31
N PHE A 423 25.32 -12.94 -3.21
CA PHE A 423 25.89 -14.28 -3.09
C PHE A 423 26.10 -14.92 -4.48
N ASP A 424 26.81 -16.04 -4.53
CA ASP A 424 27.02 -16.85 -5.72
C ASP A 424 26.65 -18.32 -5.45
N PRO A 425 25.56 -18.86 -6.03
CA PRO A 425 25.19 -20.26 -5.87
C PRO A 425 25.86 -21.19 -6.91
N GLY A 426 26.76 -20.68 -7.75
CA GLY A 426 27.47 -21.43 -8.79
C GLY A 426 26.74 -21.53 -10.13
N TYR A 427 25.57 -20.90 -10.27
CA TYR A 427 24.77 -20.85 -11.49
C TYR A 427 24.13 -19.45 -11.68
N PRO A 428 23.75 -19.05 -12.91
CA PRO A 428 23.10 -17.76 -13.16
C PRO A 428 21.75 -17.61 -12.43
N ILE A 429 21.55 -16.44 -11.82
CA ILE A 429 20.36 -16.07 -11.05
C ILE A 429 19.89 -14.66 -11.40
N ILE A 430 18.57 -14.47 -11.45
CA ILE A 430 17.87 -13.20 -11.77
C ILE A 430 16.60 -13.03 -10.90
N ASP A 431 15.85 -11.95 -11.15
CA ASP A 431 14.51 -11.65 -10.58
C ASP A 431 14.44 -11.68 -9.05
N ALA A 432 15.28 -10.87 -8.41
CA ALA A 432 15.29 -10.70 -6.97
C ALA A 432 14.00 -10.01 -6.47
N ASN A 433 13.22 -10.70 -5.64
CA ASN A 433 12.17 -10.08 -4.82
C ASN A 433 12.39 -10.42 -3.34
N VAL A 434 12.03 -9.48 -2.46
CA VAL A 434 12.40 -9.50 -1.04
C VAL A 434 11.17 -9.35 -0.15
N TYR A 435 11.00 -10.29 0.79
CA TYR A 435 9.97 -10.20 1.83
C TYR A 435 10.59 -9.90 3.20
N PHE A 436 10.13 -8.81 3.81
CA PHE A 436 10.46 -8.41 5.17
C PHE A 436 9.41 -8.98 6.12
N ALA A 437 9.81 -9.91 6.98
CA ALA A 437 8.91 -10.57 7.93
C ALA A 437 8.71 -9.75 9.21
N GLU A 438 7.54 -9.93 9.83
CA GLU A 438 7.15 -9.32 11.11
C GLU A 438 8.12 -9.62 12.27
N ASP A 439 8.86 -10.73 12.19
CA ASP A 439 9.88 -11.12 13.18
C ASP A 439 11.28 -10.55 12.89
N GLY A 440 11.39 -9.63 11.92
CA GLY A 440 12.64 -8.97 11.53
C GLY A 440 13.54 -9.78 10.60
N ARG A 441 13.17 -11.03 10.25
CA ARG A 441 13.87 -11.79 9.21
C ARG A 441 13.57 -11.24 7.82
N VAL A 442 14.50 -11.44 6.91
CA VAL A 442 14.39 -11.01 5.52
C VAL A 442 14.58 -12.22 4.63
N TYR A 443 13.73 -12.39 3.62
CA TYR A 443 13.79 -13.50 2.67
C TYR A 443 14.00 -12.95 1.26
N LEU A 444 14.98 -13.50 0.55
CA LEU A 444 15.18 -13.29 -0.88
C LEU A 444 14.57 -14.47 -1.63
N TYR A 445 13.77 -14.16 -2.64
CA TYR A 445 13.36 -15.11 -3.66
C TYR A 445 14.00 -14.71 -4.99
N TYR A 446 14.32 -15.70 -5.81
CA TYR A 446 15.03 -15.47 -7.07
C TYR A 446 14.79 -16.60 -8.07
N SER A 447 14.93 -16.27 -9.36
CA SER A 447 14.93 -17.24 -10.45
C SER A 447 16.34 -17.79 -10.67
N ARG A 448 16.53 -19.10 -10.58
CA ARG A 448 17.63 -19.80 -11.26
C ARG A 448 17.34 -19.77 -12.76
N CYS A 449 18.28 -19.35 -13.58
CA CYS A 449 18.08 -19.31 -15.04
C CYS A 449 18.11 -20.71 -15.67
N CYS A 450 17.39 -20.87 -16.78
CA CYS A 450 17.37 -22.06 -17.63
C CYS A 450 18.71 -22.42 -18.28
N TYR A 451 19.64 -21.48 -18.44
CA TYR A 451 20.93 -21.70 -19.07
C TYR A 451 21.74 -22.86 -18.46
N LYS A 452 22.06 -23.84 -19.31
CA LYS A 452 22.72 -25.10 -18.95
C LYS A 452 22.01 -25.88 -17.85
N HIS A 453 20.68 -25.72 -17.75
CA HIS A 453 19.84 -26.42 -16.79
C HIS A 453 18.86 -27.38 -17.49
N ALA A 454 19.42 -28.29 -18.28
CA ALA A 454 18.66 -29.38 -18.88
C ALA A 454 18.06 -30.31 -17.80
N VAL A 455 16.76 -30.59 -17.90
CA VAL A 455 16.03 -31.40 -16.90
C VAL A 455 15.57 -32.74 -17.47
N LYS A 456 15.06 -33.61 -16.59
CA LYS A 456 14.27 -34.79 -16.96
C LYS A 456 12.84 -34.60 -16.47
N SER A 457 11.89 -34.68 -17.39
CA SER A 457 10.45 -34.62 -17.13
C SER A 457 9.72 -35.39 -18.24
N GLU A 458 8.49 -35.81 -17.99
CA GLU A 458 7.64 -36.42 -19.02
C GLU A 458 7.43 -35.46 -20.21
N VAL A 459 7.41 -34.14 -19.94
CA VAL A 459 7.35 -33.08 -20.95
C VAL A 459 8.60 -33.03 -21.82
N ALA A 460 9.79 -33.13 -21.21
CA ALA A 460 11.06 -33.17 -21.94
C ALA A 460 11.20 -34.45 -22.77
N ASP A 461 10.89 -35.61 -22.18
CA ASP A 461 10.91 -36.90 -22.89
C ASP A 461 9.91 -36.93 -24.05
N TRP A 462 8.73 -36.33 -23.87
CA TRP A 462 7.72 -36.21 -24.95
C TRP A 462 8.18 -35.28 -26.07
N ALA A 463 8.70 -34.08 -25.76
CA ALA A 463 9.22 -33.15 -26.77
C ALA A 463 10.35 -33.80 -27.60
N LYS A 464 11.19 -34.60 -26.95
CA LYS A 464 12.26 -35.40 -27.59
C LYS A 464 11.70 -36.52 -28.47
N GLN A 465 10.74 -37.30 -27.97
CA GLN A 465 10.06 -38.35 -28.75
C GLN A 465 9.31 -37.79 -29.97
N LYS A 466 8.82 -36.55 -29.90
CA LYS A 466 8.21 -35.83 -31.03
C LYS A 466 9.23 -35.25 -32.01
N GLY A 467 10.53 -35.29 -31.70
CA GLY A 467 11.59 -34.70 -32.51
C GLY A 467 11.52 -33.17 -32.57
N TRP A 468 11.02 -32.51 -31.53
CA TRP A 468 10.95 -31.05 -31.46
C TRP A 468 12.24 -30.46 -30.92
N PHE A 469 12.75 -31.00 -29.81
CA PHE A 469 13.97 -30.55 -29.16
C PHE A 469 14.71 -31.75 -28.53
N ASP A 470 16.04 -31.74 -28.54
CA ASP A 470 16.86 -32.85 -28.00
C ASP A 470 16.92 -32.86 -26.46
N GLU A 471 16.73 -31.70 -25.83
CA GLU A 471 16.67 -31.47 -24.39
C GLU A 471 15.81 -30.23 -24.07
N ILE A 472 15.28 -30.16 -22.85
CA ILE A 472 14.54 -29.00 -22.34
C ILE A 472 15.28 -28.40 -21.14
N GLU A 473 15.53 -27.10 -21.20
CA GLU A 473 16.17 -26.29 -20.15
C GLU A 473 15.12 -25.55 -19.29
N GLU A 474 15.36 -25.33 -17.98
CA GLU A 474 14.35 -24.75 -17.08
C GLU A 474 14.80 -23.67 -16.11
N SER A 475 14.07 -22.55 -16.05
CA SER A 475 14.17 -21.59 -14.94
C SER A 475 13.27 -22.02 -13.78
N TRP A 476 13.79 -21.98 -12.54
CA TRP A 476 13.09 -22.38 -11.31
C TRP A 476 13.19 -21.26 -10.25
N VAL A 477 12.16 -21.07 -9.43
CA VAL A 477 12.18 -20.10 -8.31
C VAL A 477 12.66 -20.77 -7.03
N TYR A 478 13.63 -20.13 -6.38
CA TYR A 478 14.19 -20.49 -5.08
C TYR A 478 13.92 -19.38 -4.06
N GLY A 479 13.99 -19.73 -2.77
CA GLY A 479 13.97 -18.79 -1.66
C GLY A 479 15.05 -19.08 -0.62
N VAL A 480 15.55 -18.05 0.04
CA VAL A 480 16.59 -18.15 1.07
C VAL A 480 16.47 -16.99 2.07
N GLU A 481 16.90 -17.20 3.31
CA GLU A 481 16.98 -16.11 4.29
C GLU A 481 18.17 -15.19 3.95
N LEU A 482 17.98 -13.88 3.97
CA LEU A 482 19.02 -12.87 3.84
C LEU A 482 19.57 -12.46 5.20
N LYS A 483 20.86 -12.12 5.23
CA LYS A 483 21.42 -11.36 6.34
C LYS A 483 20.74 -9.99 6.45
N PRO A 484 20.43 -9.47 7.64
CA PRO A 484 19.78 -8.17 7.82
C PRO A 484 20.54 -6.93 7.29
N ASP A 485 21.81 -7.09 6.92
CA ASP A 485 22.66 -6.08 6.29
C ASP A 485 22.80 -6.27 4.75
N PHE A 486 22.06 -7.23 4.19
CA PHE A 486 22.09 -7.69 2.80
C PHE A 486 23.46 -8.15 2.30
N SER A 487 24.39 -8.48 3.21
CA SER A 487 25.76 -8.89 2.86
C SER A 487 25.88 -10.32 2.32
N GLY A 488 24.77 -11.05 2.23
CA GLY A 488 24.68 -12.42 1.77
C GLY A 488 23.50 -13.15 2.40
N ILE A 489 23.53 -14.48 2.30
CA ILE A 489 22.44 -15.37 2.73
C ILE A 489 22.72 -16.03 4.10
N ILE A 490 21.66 -16.62 4.68
CA ILE A 490 21.66 -17.47 5.87
C ILE A 490 21.04 -18.81 5.47
N GLY A 491 21.75 -19.91 5.72
CA GLY A 491 21.33 -21.25 5.30
C GLY A 491 21.55 -21.51 3.81
N GLU A 492 20.87 -22.54 3.31
CA GLU A 492 20.92 -22.99 1.90
C GLU A 492 19.64 -22.59 1.15
N PRO A 493 19.70 -22.26 -0.15
CA PRO A 493 18.50 -21.97 -0.93
C PRO A 493 17.56 -23.16 -1.06
N VAL A 494 16.27 -22.89 -0.84
CA VAL A 494 15.16 -23.86 -0.92
C VAL A 494 14.48 -23.71 -2.28
N LEU A 495 14.27 -24.81 -3.01
CA LEU A 495 13.46 -24.82 -4.22
C LEU A 495 11.99 -24.61 -3.85
N LEU A 496 11.35 -23.58 -4.42
CA LEU A 496 9.96 -23.24 -4.11
C LEU A 496 9.01 -23.60 -5.26
N LEU A 497 9.35 -23.21 -6.49
CA LEU A 497 8.54 -23.47 -7.68
C LEU A 497 9.40 -23.84 -8.89
N ARG A 498 8.87 -24.71 -9.74
CA ARG A 498 9.45 -25.14 -11.03
C ARG A 498 8.34 -25.58 -11.98
N PRO A 499 8.60 -25.70 -13.30
CA PRO A 499 7.68 -26.33 -14.23
C PRO A 499 7.32 -27.77 -13.80
N PRO A 500 6.11 -28.28 -14.10
CA PRO A 500 5.68 -29.60 -13.70
C PRO A 500 6.48 -30.70 -14.40
N GLU A 501 6.80 -31.75 -13.64
CA GLU A 501 7.54 -32.92 -14.15
C GLU A 501 6.66 -33.88 -14.96
N LYS A 502 5.35 -33.91 -14.69
CA LYS A 502 4.41 -34.85 -15.28
C LYS A 502 3.42 -34.20 -16.23
N MET A 503 2.88 -34.99 -17.15
CA MET A 503 1.82 -34.58 -18.09
C MET A 503 0.42 -34.53 -17.47
N ASP A 504 0.19 -35.25 -16.36
CA ASP A 504 -1.11 -35.30 -15.65
C ASP A 504 -1.28 -34.20 -14.59
N ASP A 505 -0.26 -33.38 -14.37
CA ASP A 505 -0.32 -32.19 -13.53
C ASP A 505 -1.21 -31.11 -14.19
N ALA A 506 -2.14 -30.52 -13.44
CA ALA A 506 -3.04 -29.49 -13.94
C ALA A 506 -2.31 -28.25 -14.48
N GLN A 507 -1.07 -28.00 -14.06
CA GLN A 507 -0.24 -26.89 -14.52
C GLN A 507 0.51 -27.21 -15.84
N ALA A 508 0.52 -28.48 -16.29
CA ALA A 508 1.38 -28.94 -17.38
C ALA A 508 1.05 -28.33 -18.75
N GLU A 509 -0.23 -28.08 -19.03
CA GLU A 509 -0.66 -27.41 -20.26
C GLU A 509 -0.07 -26.01 -20.32
N TRP A 510 -0.41 -25.17 -19.33
CA TRP A 510 -0.17 -23.73 -19.43
C TRP A 510 1.29 -23.34 -19.23
N GLU A 511 2.05 -24.05 -18.39
CA GLU A 511 3.48 -23.75 -18.14
C GLU A 511 4.44 -24.35 -19.18
N SER A 512 3.94 -25.19 -20.08
CA SER A 512 4.75 -25.83 -21.13
C SER A 512 4.48 -25.28 -22.53
N ARG A 513 3.64 -24.23 -22.66
CA ARG A 513 3.23 -23.65 -23.96
C ARG A 513 4.41 -23.25 -24.84
N SER A 514 5.47 -22.69 -24.27
CA SER A 514 6.75 -22.39 -24.96
C SER A 514 7.36 -23.59 -25.71
N VAL A 515 7.25 -24.78 -25.14
CA VAL A 515 7.74 -26.04 -25.75
C VAL A 515 6.69 -26.66 -26.66
N THR A 516 5.40 -26.63 -26.29
CA THR A 516 4.33 -27.26 -27.08
C THR A 516 3.95 -26.46 -28.34
N SER A 517 4.11 -25.14 -28.32
CA SER A 517 4.05 -24.26 -29.50
C SER A 517 5.31 -24.32 -30.36
N ARG A 518 6.40 -24.89 -29.82
CA ARG A 518 7.75 -24.97 -30.42
C ARG A 518 8.44 -23.62 -30.59
N GLU A 519 8.12 -22.63 -29.75
CA GLU A 519 8.85 -21.36 -29.69
C GLU A 519 10.33 -21.57 -29.34
N VAL A 520 10.61 -22.43 -28.34
CA VAL A 520 11.96 -22.59 -27.78
C VAL A 520 12.05 -23.87 -26.92
N ASN A 521 13.25 -24.42 -26.78
CA ASN A 521 13.54 -25.61 -25.95
C ASN A 521 13.63 -25.31 -24.44
N ARG A 522 12.95 -24.27 -23.96
CA ARG A 522 13.05 -23.77 -22.57
C ARG A 522 11.68 -23.67 -21.94
N ARG A 523 11.57 -24.02 -20.66
CA ARG A 523 10.41 -23.71 -19.79
C ARG A 523 10.84 -22.76 -18.68
N TRP A 524 9.88 -22.01 -18.16
CA TRP A 524 10.16 -20.98 -17.18
C TRP A 524 9.21 -21.06 -15.98
N THR A 525 9.78 -20.80 -14.82
CA THR A 525 9.12 -20.34 -13.60
C THR A 525 10.05 -19.25 -13.10
N GLU A 526 9.71 -17.99 -13.40
CA GLU A 526 10.55 -16.81 -13.19
C GLU A 526 9.71 -15.57 -12.85
N GLY A 527 10.32 -14.39 -12.69
CA GLY A 527 9.61 -13.13 -12.44
C GLY A 527 8.62 -13.23 -11.27
N SER A 528 9.08 -13.79 -10.14
CA SER A 528 8.23 -14.04 -8.98
C SER A 528 8.03 -12.78 -8.13
N PHE A 529 6.85 -12.64 -7.53
CA PHE A 529 6.56 -11.58 -6.56
C PHE A 529 5.84 -12.17 -5.34
N THR A 530 6.39 -11.95 -4.15
CA THR A 530 5.95 -12.60 -2.91
C THR A 530 5.37 -11.62 -1.90
N PHE A 531 4.18 -11.91 -1.40
CA PHE A 531 3.52 -11.12 -0.36
C PHE A 531 2.75 -12.02 0.63
N LYS A 532 2.33 -11.46 1.76
CA LYS A 532 1.52 -12.14 2.78
C LYS A 532 0.14 -11.50 2.86
N HIS A 533 -0.91 -12.30 2.85
CA HIS A 533 -2.28 -11.85 3.07
C HIS A 533 -2.93 -12.77 4.12
N GLY A 534 -3.34 -12.18 5.26
CA GLY A 534 -3.74 -12.94 6.45
C GLY A 534 -2.58 -13.80 6.98
N ASP A 535 -2.82 -15.10 7.16
CA ASP A 535 -1.82 -16.08 7.60
C ASP A 535 -1.08 -16.78 6.44
N THR A 536 -1.32 -16.35 5.20
CA THR A 536 -0.95 -17.08 3.98
C THR A 536 0.02 -16.27 3.13
N TYR A 537 1.09 -16.91 2.68
CA TYR A 537 2.03 -16.37 1.71
C TYR A 537 1.52 -16.68 0.30
N TYR A 538 1.53 -15.67 -0.56
CA TYR A 538 1.21 -15.75 -1.98
C TYR A 538 2.48 -15.44 -2.77
N MET A 539 2.83 -16.32 -3.69
CA MET A 539 3.92 -16.12 -4.64
C MET A 539 3.32 -16.15 -6.04
N MET A 540 3.20 -14.98 -6.67
CA MET A 540 2.93 -14.89 -8.10
C MET A 540 4.22 -15.18 -8.87
N TYR A 541 4.11 -15.75 -10.08
CA TYR A 541 5.25 -16.07 -10.93
C TYR A 541 4.82 -16.16 -12.39
N SER A 542 5.77 -15.97 -13.29
CA SER A 542 5.57 -16.06 -14.74
C SER A 542 6.10 -17.38 -15.31
N ALA A 543 5.45 -17.87 -16.37
CA ALA A 543 5.86 -19.06 -17.10
C ALA A 543 5.80 -18.85 -18.62
N ASN A 544 6.44 -19.76 -19.36
CA ASN A 544 6.74 -19.69 -20.79
C ASN A 544 7.78 -18.62 -21.19
N HIS A 545 7.97 -18.44 -22.49
CA HIS A 545 9.01 -17.61 -23.05
C HIS A 545 8.65 -16.12 -22.97
N PHE A 546 9.46 -15.31 -22.28
CA PHE A 546 9.23 -13.87 -22.10
C PHE A 546 9.07 -13.06 -23.41
N ALA A 547 9.62 -13.56 -24.52
CA ALA A 547 9.48 -12.97 -25.86
C ALA A 547 8.33 -13.57 -26.68
N GLY A 548 7.71 -14.66 -26.21
CA GLY A 548 6.57 -15.31 -26.85
C GLY A 548 5.22 -14.71 -26.43
N GLU A 549 4.20 -14.97 -27.23
CA GLU A 549 2.82 -14.54 -26.92
C GLU A 549 2.22 -15.30 -25.73
N ASN A 550 2.78 -16.46 -25.38
CA ASN A 550 2.28 -17.38 -24.35
C ASN A 550 2.83 -17.11 -22.94
N TYR A 551 3.65 -16.06 -22.74
CA TYR A 551 4.04 -15.62 -21.40
C TYR A 551 2.79 -15.29 -20.58
N ALA A 552 2.70 -15.87 -19.39
CA ALA A 552 1.51 -15.87 -18.54
C ALA A 552 1.90 -15.94 -17.05
N VAL A 553 1.02 -15.46 -16.17
CA VAL A 553 1.23 -15.44 -14.72
C VAL A 553 0.33 -16.46 -14.03
N GLY A 554 0.91 -17.22 -13.11
CA GLY A 554 0.21 -18.03 -12.12
C GLY A 554 0.57 -17.60 -10.70
N TYR A 555 -0.01 -18.25 -9.71
CA TYR A 555 0.41 -18.11 -8.32
C TYR A 555 0.42 -19.45 -7.57
N ALA A 556 1.10 -19.43 -6.43
CA ALA A 556 1.13 -20.51 -5.46
C ALA A 556 1.00 -19.96 -4.04
N THR A 557 0.54 -20.78 -3.09
CA THR A 557 0.37 -20.39 -1.69
C THR A 557 1.11 -21.29 -0.71
N ALA A 558 1.53 -20.72 0.42
CA ALA A 558 2.20 -21.42 1.52
C ALA A 558 1.80 -20.84 2.89
N LYS A 559 2.07 -21.61 3.96
CA LYS A 559 1.93 -21.15 5.37
C LYS A 559 3.27 -20.75 6.02
N SER A 560 4.33 -20.71 5.22
CA SER A 560 5.70 -20.36 5.62
C SER A 560 6.38 -19.66 4.45
N PRO A 561 7.26 -18.66 4.69
CA PRO A 561 7.91 -17.91 3.62
C PRO A 561 8.74 -18.79 2.69
N LEU A 562 9.39 -19.84 3.21
CA LEU A 562 10.16 -20.81 2.43
C LEU A 562 9.34 -22.06 2.05
N GLY A 563 8.02 -21.94 1.98
CA GLY A 563 7.13 -23.01 1.52
C GLY A 563 6.87 -24.11 2.56
N PRO A 564 6.40 -25.30 2.12
CA PRO A 564 6.17 -25.68 0.73
C PRO A 564 5.05 -24.86 0.08
N PHE A 565 5.25 -24.46 -1.19
CA PHE A 565 4.25 -23.76 -1.99
C PHE A 565 3.39 -24.73 -2.80
N THR A 566 2.08 -24.47 -2.85
CA THR A 566 1.11 -25.23 -3.64
C THR A 566 0.56 -24.32 -4.75
N LYS A 567 0.78 -24.69 -6.01
CA LYS A 567 0.26 -23.95 -7.18
C LYS A 567 -1.27 -23.97 -7.20
N ALA A 568 -1.87 -22.84 -7.56
CA ALA A 568 -3.31 -22.68 -7.55
C ALA A 568 -4.01 -23.40 -8.71
N ALA A 569 -5.21 -23.93 -8.44
CA ALA A 569 -6.02 -24.65 -9.43
C ALA A 569 -6.61 -23.74 -10.52
N ASN A 570 -6.67 -22.43 -10.29
CA ASN A 570 -7.15 -21.42 -11.26
C ASN A 570 -6.03 -20.71 -12.03
N ASN A 571 -4.82 -21.27 -12.06
CA ASN A 571 -3.75 -20.78 -12.92
C ASN A 571 -4.00 -21.12 -14.41
N PRO A 572 -3.56 -20.28 -15.36
CA PRO A 572 -2.96 -18.96 -15.15
C PRO A 572 -4.02 -17.92 -14.74
N VAL A 573 -3.64 -16.98 -13.89
CA VAL A 573 -4.51 -15.86 -13.47
C VAL A 573 -4.41 -14.65 -14.39
N LEU A 574 -3.38 -14.58 -15.24
CA LEU A 574 -3.20 -13.56 -16.27
C LEU A 574 -2.52 -14.19 -17.48
N GLU A 575 -3.11 -14.05 -18.66
CA GLU A 575 -2.60 -14.58 -19.93
C GLU A 575 -3.08 -13.73 -21.12
N LYS A 576 -2.56 -14.01 -22.32
CA LYS A 576 -3.00 -13.35 -23.57
C LYS A 576 -4.53 -13.41 -23.75
N ASN A 577 -5.13 -12.30 -24.19
CA ASN A 577 -6.58 -12.19 -24.39
C ASN A 577 -7.00 -12.26 -25.88
N THR A 578 -6.07 -12.54 -26.79
CA THR A 578 -6.33 -12.59 -28.25
C THR A 578 -7.39 -13.61 -28.67
N ALA A 579 -7.41 -14.78 -28.04
CA ALA A 579 -8.46 -15.80 -28.26
C ALA A 579 -9.85 -15.37 -27.73
N LYS A 580 -9.90 -14.37 -26.84
CA LYS A 580 -11.11 -13.79 -26.22
C LYS A 580 -11.52 -12.47 -26.92
N GLY A 581 -10.87 -12.11 -28.04
CA GLY A 581 -11.17 -10.92 -28.85
C GLY A 581 -10.40 -9.65 -28.47
N GLY A 582 -9.49 -9.70 -27.51
CA GLY A 582 -8.56 -8.60 -27.22
C GLY A 582 -7.30 -8.62 -28.09
N GLU A 583 -6.32 -7.77 -27.77
CA GLU A 583 -5.05 -7.67 -28.52
C GLU A 583 -3.77 -7.87 -27.68
N VAL A 584 -3.90 -8.20 -26.39
CA VAL A 584 -2.77 -8.30 -25.45
C VAL A 584 -2.15 -9.70 -25.49
N THR A 585 -0.82 -9.76 -25.56
CA THR A 585 -0.03 -10.99 -25.55
C THR A 585 1.19 -10.88 -24.62
N GLY A 586 1.76 -12.02 -24.24
CA GLY A 586 3.03 -12.09 -23.52
C GLY A 586 3.00 -11.37 -22.17
N THR A 587 1.95 -11.59 -21.38
CA THR A 587 1.69 -10.92 -20.10
C THR A 587 2.48 -11.55 -18.96
N GLY A 588 3.37 -10.81 -18.31
CA GLY A 588 4.08 -11.34 -17.15
C GLY A 588 5.08 -10.39 -16.50
N HIS A 589 5.94 -10.99 -15.67
CA HIS A 589 6.83 -10.35 -14.70
C HIS A 589 6.08 -9.25 -13.94
N ASN A 590 5.16 -9.67 -13.06
CA ASN A 590 4.25 -8.76 -12.39
C ASN A 590 4.77 -8.37 -10.99
N SER A 591 4.44 -7.16 -10.55
CA SER A 591 4.43 -6.78 -9.14
C SER A 591 2.98 -6.58 -8.65
N VAL A 592 2.80 -6.37 -7.35
CA VAL A 592 1.50 -5.97 -6.78
C VAL A 592 1.63 -4.62 -6.08
N VAL A 593 0.73 -3.69 -6.42
CA VAL A 593 0.55 -2.44 -5.66
C VAL A 593 -0.60 -2.63 -4.69
N PHE A 594 -0.34 -2.42 -3.42
CA PHE A 594 -1.36 -2.29 -2.38
C PHE A 594 -1.74 -0.82 -2.29
N LEU A 595 -2.99 -0.51 -2.59
CA LEU A 595 -3.51 0.85 -2.43
C LEU A 595 -3.78 1.13 -0.94
N PRO A 596 -3.72 2.41 -0.48
CA PRO A 596 -4.06 2.78 0.91
C PRO A 596 -5.49 2.42 1.34
N ASP A 597 -6.32 2.05 0.37
CA ASP A 597 -7.74 1.75 0.45
C ASP A 597 -8.05 0.24 0.31
N GLY A 598 -7.05 -0.61 0.60
CA GLY A 598 -7.19 -2.07 0.71
C GLY A 598 -7.24 -2.82 -0.62
N ARG A 599 -7.43 -2.12 -1.75
CA ARG A 599 -7.40 -2.73 -3.08
C ARG A 599 -5.98 -3.14 -3.49
N MET A 600 -5.92 -4.11 -4.38
CA MET A 600 -4.68 -4.64 -4.94
C MET A 600 -4.71 -4.43 -6.46
N LEU A 601 -3.61 -3.93 -7.02
CA LEU A 601 -3.43 -3.80 -8.47
C LEU A 601 -2.28 -4.68 -8.93
N CYS A 602 -2.52 -5.47 -9.97
CA CYS A 602 -1.50 -6.24 -10.66
C CYS A 602 -0.83 -5.31 -11.68
N VAL A 603 0.45 -5.00 -11.48
CA VAL A 603 1.26 -4.24 -12.44
C VAL A 603 2.11 -5.26 -13.20
N TYR A 604 2.05 -5.26 -14.53
CA TYR A 604 2.74 -6.26 -15.35
C TYR A 604 3.17 -5.68 -16.70
N HIS A 605 4.07 -6.35 -17.41
CA HIS A 605 4.33 -6.00 -18.80
C HIS A 605 3.57 -6.91 -19.77
N GLY A 606 3.25 -6.38 -20.94
CA GLY A 606 2.69 -7.14 -22.05
C GLY A 606 3.04 -6.49 -23.39
N ARG A 607 2.47 -7.04 -24.46
CA ARG A 607 2.56 -6.53 -25.82
C ARG A 607 1.18 -6.36 -26.41
N THR A 608 1.03 -5.38 -27.29
CA THR A 608 -0.17 -5.17 -28.13
C THR A 608 0.20 -5.34 -29.59
N LYS A 609 -0.80 -5.43 -30.48
CA LYS A 609 -0.54 -5.42 -31.92
C LYS A 609 0.17 -4.12 -32.37
N LYS A 610 -0.04 -3.02 -31.65
CA LYS A 610 0.58 -1.72 -31.90
C LYS A 610 2.05 -1.65 -31.46
N THR A 611 2.44 -2.30 -30.37
CA THR A 611 3.81 -2.24 -29.82
C THR A 611 4.74 -3.29 -30.42
N GLY A 612 4.20 -4.35 -31.01
CA GLY A 612 5.00 -5.43 -31.59
C GLY A 612 5.82 -6.13 -30.51
N ASP A 613 7.13 -6.22 -30.68
CA ASP A 613 8.03 -6.87 -29.71
C ASP A 613 8.28 -6.02 -28.45
N GLU A 614 7.98 -4.72 -28.49
CA GLU A 614 8.19 -3.79 -27.38
C GLU A 614 7.22 -4.07 -26.21
N ARG A 615 7.82 -4.28 -25.03
CA ARG A 615 7.10 -4.45 -23.76
C ARG A 615 6.63 -3.10 -23.25
N VAL A 616 5.34 -3.01 -22.97
CA VAL A 616 4.69 -1.85 -22.33
C VAL A 616 4.00 -2.28 -21.05
N VAL A 617 3.84 -1.33 -20.12
CA VAL A 617 3.28 -1.61 -18.79
C VAL A 617 1.75 -1.54 -18.81
N PHE A 618 1.14 -2.44 -18.06
CA PHE A 618 -0.29 -2.52 -17.79
C PHE A 618 -0.53 -2.54 -16.29
N ILE A 619 -1.68 -2.03 -15.86
CA ILE A 619 -2.18 -2.12 -14.49
C ILE A 619 -3.63 -2.59 -14.53
N ASP A 620 -3.95 -3.69 -13.86
CA ASP A 620 -5.33 -4.18 -13.72
C ASP A 620 -5.68 -4.45 -12.25
N GLU A 621 -6.95 -4.24 -11.89
CA GLU A 621 -7.49 -4.60 -10.58
C GLU A 621 -7.29 -6.11 -10.31
N MET A 622 -6.94 -6.45 -9.07
CA MET A 622 -6.85 -7.84 -8.62
C MET A 622 -7.39 -7.97 -7.20
N GLY A 623 -7.66 -9.21 -6.79
CA GLY A 623 -8.19 -9.46 -5.46
C GLY A 623 -8.00 -10.90 -5.01
N ILE A 624 -8.20 -11.11 -3.72
CA ILE A 624 -8.23 -12.40 -3.06
C ILE A 624 -9.61 -12.55 -2.41
N ASN A 625 -10.34 -13.60 -2.76
CA ASN A 625 -11.67 -13.83 -2.19
C ASN A 625 -11.61 -14.47 -0.78
N GLU A 626 -12.77 -14.62 -0.14
CA GLU A 626 -12.92 -15.24 1.20
C GLU A 626 -12.40 -16.70 1.30
N HIS A 627 -12.09 -17.36 0.18
CA HIS A 627 -11.51 -18.70 0.14
C HIS A 627 -9.99 -18.69 -0.15
N GLY A 628 -9.36 -17.52 -0.23
CA GLY A 628 -7.94 -17.38 -0.58
C GLY A 628 -7.63 -17.57 -2.07
N VAL A 629 -8.64 -17.47 -2.95
CA VAL A 629 -8.44 -17.57 -4.40
C VAL A 629 -8.08 -16.18 -4.94
N LEU A 630 -6.91 -16.06 -5.56
CA LEU A 630 -6.41 -14.85 -6.19
C LEU A 630 -6.87 -14.80 -7.65
N THR A 631 -7.37 -13.64 -8.08
CA THR A 631 -7.79 -13.37 -9.45
C THR A 631 -7.31 -11.99 -9.90
N VAL A 632 -6.90 -11.87 -11.17
CA VAL A 632 -6.60 -10.58 -11.82
C VAL A 632 -7.70 -10.29 -12.84
N LEU A 633 -8.23 -9.06 -12.85
CA LEU A 633 -9.31 -8.62 -13.75
C LEU A 633 -8.75 -8.09 -15.08
N GLY A 634 -7.80 -8.83 -15.67
CA GLY A 634 -7.04 -8.44 -16.85
C GLY A 634 -6.74 -9.61 -17.80
N PRO A 635 -5.99 -9.37 -18.89
CA PRO A 635 -5.46 -8.07 -19.27
C PRO A 635 -6.52 -7.19 -19.94
N THR A 636 -6.60 -5.92 -19.56
CA THR A 636 -7.46 -4.94 -20.24
C THR A 636 -6.69 -4.07 -21.24
N THR A 637 -7.45 -3.48 -22.17
CA THR A 637 -7.06 -2.30 -22.95
C THR A 637 -8.25 -1.35 -22.93
N ALA A 638 -8.00 -0.04 -23.04
CA ALA A 638 -9.08 0.95 -23.12
C ALA A 638 -10.05 0.63 -24.30
N ARG A 639 -11.35 0.79 -24.07
CA ARG A 639 -12.42 0.58 -25.08
C ARG A 639 -12.70 1.85 -25.90
#